data_AF-A0A2V8NX56-F1
#
_entry.id   AF-A0A2V8NX56-F1
#
_cell.length_a   1.000
_cell.length_b   1.000
_cell.length_c   1.000
_cell.angle_alpha   90.00
_cell.angle_beta   90.00
_cell.angle_gamma   90.00
#
_symmetry.space_group_name_H-M   'P 1'
#
loop_
_entity.id
_entity.type
_entity.pdbx_description
1 polymer ?
#
loop_
_entity_poly.entity_id
_entity_poly.type
_entity_poly.pdbx_seq_one_letter_code
_entity_poly.pdbx_strand_id
1 'polypeptide(L)'
;MKLVGHFKRRTLRACAFVAFTLLLFFAMTSVSVMAADDTLYGITNNSPFTIYTIDPLTGVATPVSTLAFASASFARNPTNGLLYYTALNAVSGRYSVATWDPATSTNTTLASTINVYLPRLAFKSDGTLYGMDSNNNLYTLSTATGAILTTTVITCSGTCGGWTTGFGGDMAFSPTGTLYVAEGTNLYTVSGSTATLVGAMTGITNAPAGLAFGDNGALYASDTTAGNSKIYTLSTTTGAASLVGSSGAAVSDMASFPKYANLSITKAASGSFVAGANATYTLTVSNAGPQSASASIIVKDTLPTGMTFVSGTGTGWSCSASGQTVTCTNSSAMASGGSSSITLTVALASNVASSITNTANVDSPTFDSNTTNNSSSATTSITFPPDLTIAKSHTGNFTRGSTGVYTITATNSGPTATSGTVTVTDTLPTGFTYSSATGTGWSCSASGQTVTCTRSNALAAGANYPAISLTVGIAQNAASSITNTVSVSGGGEADTSNDSASDATTIVSSADLSLTNVVTSSGSGIGTNATFTVTLTNSGPSDATNIQVKDLLPSGLTYVSSTPGTGTYNSATGVWTVASLASGSSATLQLVGQINSLGAISTTAEVTASDQPDPDSTPNNHVATEDDQASASLSTSPPSITLCKTIQGQPCPPTSTPSLPPGSDISYVITFTNTGGSYASGFVITDPVPASTDFKVGSGTATLGTTGLTVVVTYSNDNGSTWTYTPASGGGGASAGYDRNVTHVRWTFSGNLSQTPPNNSGSVSLTVRIR
;
A
#
# COMPACT_ATOMS: atom_id res chain seq x y z
N MET A 1 -22.23 45.48 35.20
CA MET A 1 -21.73 46.81 35.60
C MET A 1 -20.53 46.60 36.51
N LYS A 2 -19.31 47.08 36.33
CA LYS A 2 -18.53 47.90 35.37
C LYS A 2 -17.07 47.47 35.66
N LEU A 3 -16.29 46.98 34.68
CA LEU A 3 -15.20 47.71 33.99
C LEU A 3 -14.14 48.28 34.97
N VAL A 4 -12.84 47.97 34.94
CA VAL A 4 -11.81 47.97 33.86
C VAL A 4 -10.56 47.29 34.48
N GLY A 5 -9.62 46.61 33.82
CA GLY A 5 -9.31 46.38 32.43
C GLY A 5 -7.89 45.77 32.33
N HIS A 6 -7.67 45.06 31.23
CA HIS A 6 -6.40 44.49 30.80
C HIS A 6 -5.24 45.50 30.81
N PHE A 7 -4.15 45.18 31.51
CA PHE A 7 -2.80 45.46 31.02
C PHE A 7 -1.80 44.44 31.60
N LYS A 8 -0.94 43.92 30.72
CA LYS A 8 0.28 43.12 30.98
C LYS A 8 0.15 41.59 31.18
N ARG A 9 0.05 40.90 30.04
CA ARG A 9 0.97 39.77 29.76
C ARG A 9 2.42 40.25 29.97
N ARG A 10 3.27 39.38 30.55
CA ARG A 10 4.73 39.51 30.80
C ARG A 10 5.18 39.83 32.23
N THR A 11 4.79 39.00 33.21
CA THR A 11 5.61 38.78 34.44
C THR A 11 5.30 37.48 35.21
N LEU A 12 4.77 36.44 34.57
CA LEU A 12 4.51 35.13 35.20
C LEU A 12 5.56 34.05 34.84
N ARG A 13 6.80 34.48 34.52
CA ARG A 13 7.96 33.59 34.30
C ARG A 13 9.09 33.79 35.32
N ALA A 14 8.83 34.53 36.41
CA ALA A 14 9.83 34.81 37.46
C ALA A 14 9.42 34.40 38.89
N CYS A 15 8.22 33.83 39.10
CA CYS A 15 7.77 33.37 40.43
C CYS A 15 7.75 31.85 40.61
N ALA A 16 8.09 31.06 39.59
CA ALA A 16 8.23 29.60 39.71
C ALA A 16 9.67 29.14 39.99
N PHE A 17 10.64 30.06 39.99
CA PHE A 17 12.07 29.76 40.18
C PHE A 17 12.59 30.03 41.60
N VAL A 18 11.77 30.65 42.46
CA VAL A 18 12.12 30.97 43.86
C VAL A 18 11.47 29.99 44.86
N ALA A 19 10.53 29.16 44.42
CA ALA A 19 9.98 28.07 45.23
C ALA A 19 10.84 26.77 45.18
N PHE A 20 11.87 26.73 44.34
CA PHE A 20 12.71 25.54 44.13
C PHE A 20 14.06 25.58 44.87
N THR A 21 14.36 26.67 45.58
CA THR A 21 15.63 26.85 46.32
C THR A 21 15.46 26.94 47.83
N LEU A 22 14.23 26.87 48.36
CA LEU A 22 13.95 26.96 49.79
C LEU A 22 13.45 25.65 50.43
N LEU A 23 13.45 24.54 49.69
CA LEU A 23 13.14 23.20 50.21
C LEU A 23 14.39 22.34 50.49
N LEU A 24 15.59 22.91 50.34
CA LEU A 24 16.86 22.17 50.47
C LEU A 24 17.64 22.46 51.76
N PHE A 25 17.05 23.15 52.75
CA PHE A 25 17.81 23.57 53.95
C PHE A 25 17.09 23.38 55.29
N PHE A 26 16.13 22.45 55.37
CA PHE A 26 15.63 21.92 56.65
C PHE A 26 15.22 20.45 56.50
N ALA A 27 16.22 19.60 56.26
CA ALA A 27 16.19 18.19 56.68
C ALA A 27 17.27 18.04 57.76
N MET A 28 16.94 18.48 58.98
CA MET A 28 17.67 18.08 60.17
C MET A 28 17.64 16.56 60.26
N THR A 29 18.82 15.96 60.15
CA THR A 29 19.19 14.68 60.75
C THR A 29 18.13 13.57 60.66
N SER A 30 17.79 13.16 59.44
CA SER A 30 17.71 11.71 59.22
C SER A 30 19.14 11.22 59.17
N VAL A 31 19.73 10.98 60.35
CA VAL A 31 20.70 9.88 60.46
C VAL A 31 19.94 8.71 59.87
N SER A 32 20.32 8.32 58.67
CA SER A 32 19.98 6.99 58.17
C SER A 32 20.58 6.08 59.23
N VAL A 33 19.78 5.69 60.21
CA VAL A 33 20.02 4.45 60.93
C VAL A 33 19.76 3.41 59.85
N MET A 34 20.78 3.21 59.00
CA MET A 34 21.02 1.89 58.45
C MET A 34 20.95 1.01 59.68
N ALA A 35 19.96 0.12 59.75
CA ALA A 35 20.09 -1.00 60.65
C ALA A 35 21.38 -1.69 60.21
N ALA A 36 22.47 -1.40 60.91
CA ALA A 36 23.66 -2.22 60.89
C ALA A 36 23.14 -3.58 61.38
N ASP A 37 23.04 -4.55 60.48
CA ASP A 37 22.71 -5.92 60.85
C ASP A 37 24.00 -6.49 61.44
N ASP A 38 24.16 -6.22 62.71
CA ASP A 38 25.40 -6.25 63.47
C ASP A 38 25.76 -7.70 63.86
N THR A 39 25.68 -8.59 62.87
CA THR A 39 25.61 -10.04 63.03
C THR A 39 27.01 -10.62 63.22
N LEU A 40 27.27 -11.12 64.43
CA LEU A 40 28.49 -11.85 64.75
C LEU A 40 28.27 -13.33 64.44
N TYR A 41 29.32 -14.03 64.04
CA TYR A 41 29.25 -15.47 63.84
C TYR A 41 30.12 -16.16 64.89
N GLY A 42 29.60 -17.21 65.48
CA GLY A 42 30.30 -18.03 66.46
C GLY A 42 30.33 -19.49 66.04
N ILE A 43 31.40 -20.21 66.39
CA ILE A 43 31.48 -21.67 66.18
C ILE A 43 31.62 -22.41 67.49
N THR A 44 31.15 -23.65 67.56
CA THR A 44 31.44 -24.58 68.67
C THR A 44 32.69 -25.40 68.38
N ASN A 45 33.42 -25.83 69.41
CA ASN A 45 34.60 -26.70 69.28
C ASN A 45 34.29 -28.21 69.27
N ASN A 46 33.01 -28.60 69.39
CA ASN A 46 32.58 -30.00 69.43
C ASN A 46 32.16 -30.46 68.04
N SER A 47 32.53 -31.68 67.66
CA SER A 47 32.10 -32.33 66.41
C SER A 47 30.69 -32.93 66.57
N PRO A 48 29.72 -32.68 65.66
CA PRO A 48 29.80 -31.81 64.48
C PRO A 48 29.73 -30.31 64.83
N PHE A 49 30.48 -29.50 64.08
CA PHE A 49 30.68 -28.08 64.33
C PHE A 49 29.43 -27.32 63.94
N THR A 50 28.91 -26.45 64.79
CA THR A 50 27.73 -25.64 64.46
C THR A 50 28.15 -24.18 64.34
N ILE A 51 27.85 -23.55 63.20
CA ILE A 51 27.93 -22.11 63.01
C ILE A 51 26.66 -21.50 63.57
N TYR A 52 26.82 -20.51 64.44
CA TYR A 52 25.75 -19.70 64.98
C TYR A 52 25.85 -18.27 64.48
N THR A 53 24.73 -17.60 64.29
CA THR A 53 24.65 -16.13 64.34
C THR A 53 24.44 -15.71 65.78
N ILE A 54 25.21 -14.73 66.24
CA ILE A 54 25.11 -14.14 67.57
C ILE A 54 24.48 -12.77 67.40
N ASP A 55 23.34 -12.57 68.07
CA ASP A 55 22.70 -11.28 68.14
C ASP A 55 23.59 -10.33 68.98
N PRO A 56 24.04 -9.21 68.41
CA PRO A 56 24.94 -8.25 69.07
C PRO A 56 24.27 -7.45 70.20
N LEU A 57 22.94 -7.42 70.25
CA LEU A 57 22.16 -6.72 71.27
C LEU A 57 21.84 -7.64 72.45
N THR A 58 21.53 -8.91 72.17
CA THR A 58 21.09 -9.88 73.19
C THR A 58 22.13 -10.93 73.55
N GLY A 59 23.18 -11.07 72.73
CA GLY A 59 24.22 -12.09 72.85
C GLY A 59 23.75 -13.50 72.48
N VAL A 60 22.48 -13.70 72.09
CA VAL A 60 21.88 -15.02 71.83
C VAL A 60 22.44 -15.61 70.54
N ALA A 61 22.88 -16.87 70.61
CA ALA A 61 23.37 -17.61 69.45
C ALA A 61 22.25 -18.46 68.83
N THR A 62 22.00 -18.27 67.54
CA THR A 62 21.03 -19.04 66.75
C THR A 62 21.77 -19.93 65.74
N PRO A 63 21.53 -21.25 65.72
CA PRO A 63 22.24 -22.15 64.80
C PRO A 63 21.84 -21.85 63.34
N VAL A 64 22.83 -21.75 62.46
CA VAL A 64 22.65 -21.47 61.02
C VAL A 64 23.06 -22.65 60.15
N SER A 65 24.14 -23.34 60.50
CA SER A 65 24.63 -24.50 59.73
C SER A 65 25.51 -25.42 60.58
N THR A 66 25.63 -26.68 60.17
CA THR A 66 26.57 -27.63 60.76
C THR A 66 27.66 -28.00 59.75
N LEU A 67 28.92 -27.85 60.13
CA LEU A 67 30.09 -28.21 59.35
C LEU A 67 30.61 -29.58 59.78
N ALA A 68 31.02 -30.39 58.80
CA ALA A 68 31.48 -31.76 59.01
C ALA A 68 32.95 -31.87 59.45
N PHE A 69 33.65 -30.74 59.64
CA PHE A 69 35.07 -30.69 60.00
C PHE A 69 35.28 -29.98 61.33
N ALA A 70 36.44 -30.23 61.96
CA ALA A 70 36.80 -29.67 63.26
C ALA A 70 37.91 -28.61 63.23
N SER A 71 37.68 -27.47 63.87
CA SER A 71 38.69 -26.42 64.05
C SER A 71 38.49 -25.58 65.30
N ALA A 72 39.58 -25.15 65.92
CA ALA A 72 39.54 -24.23 67.05
C ALA A 72 39.57 -22.75 66.63
N SER A 73 39.75 -22.47 65.32
CA SER A 73 39.95 -21.11 64.82
C SER A 73 39.39 -20.94 63.41
N PHE A 74 38.72 -19.84 63.13
CA PHE A 74 38.27 -19.49 61.79
C PHE A 74 38.35 -17.98 61.55
N ALA A 75 38.52 -17.61 60.28
CA ALA A 75 38.45 -16.23 59.85
C ALA A 75 37.83 -16.17 58.46
N ARG A 76 36.97 -15.19 58.20
CA ARG A 76 36.38 -15.00 56.87
C ARG A 76 37.20 -14.04 56.04
N ASN A 77 37.47 -14.40 54.80
CA ASN A 77 38.09 -13.48 53.86
C ASN A 77 37.10 -12.36 53.48
N PRO A 78 37.43 -11.08 53.73
CA PRO A 78 36.51 -9.97 53.48
C PRO A 78 36.23 -9.75 51.98
N THR A 79 37.10 -10.22 51.09
CA THR A 79 37.05 -9.95 49.65
C THR A 79 36.20 -10.97 48.88
N ASN A 80 36.28 -12.26 49.24
CA ASN A 80 35.60 -13.34 48.51
C ASN A 80 34.60 -14.14 49.35
N GLY A 81 34.59 -13.93 50.66
CA GLY A 81 33.64 -14.55 51.57
C GLY A 81 33.82 -16.01 51.93
N LEU A 82 34.93 -16.61 51.54
CA LEU A 82 35.31 -17.94 52.03
C LEU A 82 35.67 -17.90 53.52
N LEU A 83 35.27 -18.93 54.27
CA LEU A 83 35.72 -19.16 55.63
C LEU A 83 37.03 -19.91 55.62
N TYR A 84 38.09 -19.34 56.18
CA TYR A 84 39.37 -19.99 56.39
C TYR A 84 39.42 -20.56 57.81
N TYR A 85 39.98 -21.75 57.97
CA TYR A 85 40.09 -22.37 59.29
C TYR A 85 41.32 -23.28 59.35
N THR A 86 41.79 -23.60 60.56
CA THR A 86 42.90 -24.55 60.73
C THR A 86 42.40 -25.97 60.81
N ALA A 87 42.93 -26.86 59.97
CA ALA A 87 42.60 -28.27 59.94
C ALA A 87 43.78 -29.09 60.46
N LEU A 88 43.55 -30.00 61.40
CA LEU A 88 44.53 -31.02 61.79
C LEU A 88 44.38 -32.23 60.87
N ASN A 89 45.46 -32.62 60.18
CA ASN A 89 45.50 -33.89 59.49
C ASN A 89 45.75 -35.01 60.52
N ALA A 90 44.71 -35.81 60.80
CA ALA A 90 44.77 -36.88 61.79
C ALA A 90 45.82 -37.97 61.48
N VAL A 91 46.26 -38.10 60.22
CA VAL A 91 47.24 -39.10 59.78
C VAL A 91 48.68 -38.58 59.89
N SER A 92 48.94 -37.35 59.43
CA SER A 92 50.29 -36.77 59.45
C SER A 92 50.63 -36.01 60.73
N GLY A 93 49.62 -35.70 61.56
CA GLY A 93 49.77 -34.86 62.76
C GLY A 93 50.12 -33.40 62.45
N ARG A 94 50.09 -33.00 61.17
CA ARG A 94 50.39 -31.63 60.72
C ARG A 94 49.12 -30.83 60.53
N TYR A 95 49.24 -29.51 60.70
CA TYR A 95 48.15 -28.58 60.46
C TYR A 95 48.17 -28.10 59.00
N SER A 96 47.02 -27.68 58.50
CA SER A 96 46.89 -26.95 57.24
C SER A 96 45.83 -25.88 57.39
N VAL A 97 45.82 -24.91 56.47
CA VAL A 97 44.70 -23.99 56.33
C VAL A 97 43.74 -24.59 55.31
N ALA A 98 42.47 -24.62 55.64
CA ALA A 98 41.42 -25.05 54.74
C ALA A 98 40.40 -23.93 54.57
N THR A 99 39.62 -24.02 53.50
CA THR A 99 38.58 -23.06 53.15
C THR A 99 37.25 -23.76 53.03
N TRP A 100 36.20 -23.12 53.51
CA TRP A 100 34.83 -23.54 53.30
C TRP A 100 34.07 -22.47 52.54
N ASP A 101 33.42 -22.88 51.44
CA ASP A 101 32.59 -22.02 50.62
C ASP A 101 31.12 -22.11 51.06
N PRO A 102 30.54 -21.04 51.62
CA PRO A 102 29.14 -21.02 52.01
C PRO A 102 28.17 -21.18 50.85
N ALA A 103 28.55 -20.77 49.63
CA ALA A 103 27.67 -20.86 48.46
C ALA A 103 27.50 -22.30 47.98
N THR A 104 28.58 -23.09 48.00
CA THR A 104 28.60 -24.47 47.50
C THR A 104 28.61 -25.52 48.60
N SER A 105 28.75 -25.11 49.87
CA SER A 105 29.01 -25.99 51.02
C SER A 105 30.25 -26.88 50.83
N THR A 106 31.20 -26.47 49.99
CA THR A 106 32.40 -27.25 49.70
C THR A 106 33.55 -26.89 50.63
N ASN A 107 34.37 -27.89 50.91
CA ASN A 107 35.55 -27.75 51.76
C ASN A 107 36.81 -28.05 50.94
N THR A 108 37.76 -27.14 50.96
CA THR A 108 39.02 -27.25 50.22
C THR A 108 40.20 -27.03 51.15
N THR A 109 40.95 -28.09 51.42
CA THR A 109 42.25 -27.99 52.11
C THR A 109 43.27 -27.34 51.18
N LEU A 110 43.91 -26.26 51.63
CA LEU A 110 44.95 -25.60 50.84
C LEU A 110 46.22 -26.45 50.81
N ALA A 111 47.01 -26.28 49.75
CA ALA A 111 48.07 -27.22 49.38
C ALA A 111 49.21 -27.36 50.39
N SER A 112 49.44 -26.37 51.26
CA SER A 112 50.58 -26.37 52.19
C SER A 112 50.22 -27.00 53.54
N THR A 113 51.15 -27.81 54.07
CA THR A 113 51.12 -28.22 55.48
C THR A 113 52.00 -27.29 56.30
N ILE A 114 51.55 -26.93 57.49
CA ILE A 114 52.26 -26.11 58.47
C ILE A 114 52.54 -26.95 59.73
N ASN A 115 53.75 -26.84 60.26
CA ASN A 115 54.19 -27.57 61.46
C ASN A 115 53.88 -26.80 62.76
N VAL A 116 53.04 -25.78 62.67
CA VAL A 116 52.67 -24.89 63.79
C VAL A 116 51.17 -24.92 63.94
N TYR A 117 50.70 -25.10 65.17
CA TYR A 117 49.29 -24.97 65.51
C TYR A 117 48.94 -23.49 65.61
N LEU A 118 47.96 -23.04 64.82
CA LEU A 118 47.48 -21.65 64.84
C LEU A 118 46.06 -21.65 65.41
N PRO A 119 45.89 -21.52 66.75
CA PRO A 119 44.58 -21.46 67.39
C PRO A 119 43.84 -20.14 67.18
N ARG A 120 44.42 -19.18 66.45
CA ARG A 120 43.86 -17.86 66.22
C ARG A 120 44.05 -17.49 64.77
N LEU A 121 42.99 -17.08 64.09
CA LEU A 121 43.04 -16.60 62.72
C LEU A 121 42.29 -15.27 62.64
N ALA A 122 42.82 -14.33 61.87
CA ALA A 122 42.09 -13.10 61.55
C ALA A 122 42.47 -12.57 60.19
N PHE A 123 41.50 -11.99 59.49
CA PHE A 123 41.75 -11.22 58.28
C PHE A 123 41.88 -9.74 58.61
N LYS A 124 42.88 -9.10 58.01
CA LYS A 124 42.90 -7.65 57.89
C LYS A 124 41.96 -7.23 56.77
N SER A 125 41.47 -5.99 56.82
CA SER A 125 40.52 -5.44 55.84
C SER A 125 41.01 -5.42 54.39
N ASP A 126 42.33 -5.53 54.16
CA ASP A 126 42.95 -5.66 52.84
C ASP A 126 42.94 -7.11 52.28
N GLY A 127 42.41 -8.08 53.03
CA GLY A 127 42.36 -9.49 52.64
C GLY A 127 43.59 -10.31 53.03
N THR A 128 44.54 -9.73 53.76
CA THR A 128 45.69 -10.47 54.31
C THR A 128 45.27 -11.37 55.46
N LEU A 129 45.57 -12.67 55.38
CA LEU A 129 45.32 -13.65 56.43
C LEU A 129 46.47 -13.67 57.44
N TYR A 130 46.13 -13.49 58.71
CA TYR A 130 47.05 -13.65 59.84
C TYR A 130 46.66 -14.86 60.68
N GLY A 131 47.67 -15.50 61.26
CA GLY A 131 47.49 -16.54 62.27
C GLY A 131 48.53 -16.38 63.37
N MET A 132 48.18 -16.79 64.60
CA MET A 132 49.08 -16.67 65.76
C MET A 132 49.14 -18.00 66.48
N ASP A 133 50.34 -18.42 66.87
CA ASP A 133 50.55 -19.64 67.66
C ASP A 133 50.44 -19.38 69.17
N SER A 134 50.45 -20.44 69.98
CA SER A 134 50.40 -20.35 71.45
C SER A 134 51.64 -19.72 72.08
N ASN A 135 52.69 -19.44 71.31
CA ASN A 135 53.90 -18.74 71.75
C ASN A 135 53.88 -17.25 71.38
N ASN A 136 52.74 -16.75 70.88
CA ASN A 136 52.55 -15.38 70.43
C ASN A 136 53.43 -14.99 69.23
N ASN A 137 53.79 -15.95 68.38
CA ASN A 137 54.36 -15.68 67.06
C ASN A 137 53.23 -15.36 66.08
N LEU A 138 53.30 -14.20 65.42
CA LEU A 138 52.34 -13.77 64.41
C LEU A 138 52.84 -14.15 63.02
N TYR A 139 52.00 -14.81 62.24
CA TYR A 139 52.29 -15.29 60.89
C TYR A 139 51.36 -14.61 59.88
N THR A 140 51.90 -14.24 58.71
CA THR A 140 51.07 -13.96 57.54
C THR A 140 50.97 -15.21 56.68
N LEU A 141 49.77 -15.58 56.23
CA LEU A 141 49.53 -16.78 55.45
C LEU A 141 49.07 -16.45 54.03
N SER A 142 49.50 -17.28 53.07
CA SER A 142 49.00 -17.24 51.70
C SER A 142 47.55 -17.71 51.67
N THR A 143 46.64 -16.86 51.21
CA THR A 143 45.22 -17.21 51.02
C THR A 143 45.00 -18.21 49.88
N ALA A 144 45.99 -18.38 48.99
CA ALA A 144 45.94 -19.33 47.87
C ALA A 144 46.49 -20.72 48.24
N THR A 145 47.54 -20.78 49.05
CA THR A 145 48.27 -22.04 49.32
C THR A 145 48.27 -22.46 50.78
N GLY A 146 47.89 -21.58 51.72
CA GLY A 146 47.98 -21.82 53.16
C GLY A 146 49.41 -21.77 53.72
N ALA A 147 50.41 -21.43 52.90
CA ALA A 147 51.81 -21.36 53.33
C ALA A 147 52.06 -20.18 54.27
N ILE A 148 52.91 -20.37 55.28
CA ILE A 148 53.46 -19.27 56.09
C ILE A 148 54.39 -18.45 55.18
N LEU A 149 54.11 -17.15 55.07
CA LEU A 149 54.88 -16.21 54.27
C LEU A 149 55.92 -15.46 55.11
N THR A 150 55.52 -14.99 56.29
CA THR A 150 56.39 -14.28 57.23
C THR A 150 56.03 -14.67 58.66
N THR A 151 57.00 -14.52 59.56
CA THR A 151 56.84 -14.74 61.01
C THR A 151 57.39 -13.54 61.74
N THR A 152 56.62 -12.98 62.67
CA THR A 152 57.02 -11.89 63.56
C THR A 152 56.81 -12.33 65.00
N VAL A 153 57.88 -12.38 65.78
CA VAL A 153 57.79 -12.65 67.22
C VAL A 153 57.21 -11.41 67.89
N ILE A 154 56.06 -11.54 68.56
CA ILE A 154 55.44 -10.42 69.27
C ILE A 154 55.99 -10.36 70.70
N THR A 155 56.63 -9.24 71.01
CA THR A 155 57.17 -8.94 72.34
C THR A 155 56.34 -7.84 72.98
N CYS A 156 56.12 -7.91 74.29
CA CYS A 156 55.41 -6.85 75.01
C CYS A 156 56.41 -5.79 75.50
N SER A 157 56.09 -4.50 75.31
CA SER A 157 56.89 -3.39 75.82
C SER A 157 56.23 -2.76 77.05
N GLY A 158 56.95 -2.66 78.18
CA GLY A 158 56.48 -1.98 79.41
C GLY A 158 56.03 -2.93 80.53
N THR A 159 55.10 -2.49 81.40
CA THR A 159 54.50 -3.33 82.45
C THR A 159 53.55 -4.36 81.84
N CYS A 160 54.10 -5.51 81.47
CA CYS A 160 53.36 -6.62 80.89
C CYS A 160 52.68 -7.43 82.00
N GLY A 161 51.54 -6.94 82.47
CA GLY A 161 50.72 -7.58 83.50
C GLY A 161 50.03 -8.86 83.01
N GLY A 162 50.79 -9.85 82.54
CA GLY A 162 50.26 -11.17 82.14
C GLY A 162 50.38 -11.54 80.66
N TRP A 163 51.29 -10.93 79.89
CA TRP A 163 51.65 -11.43 78.55
C TRP A 163 52.49 -12.71 78.70
N THR A 164 51.83 -13.84 78.89
CA THR A 164 52.44 -15.16 79.14
C THR A 164 52.16 -16.10 77.99
N THR A 165 53.15 -16.90 77.56
CA THR A 165 52.95 -17.96 76.56
C THR A 165 51.95 -19.01 77.06
N GLY A 166 50.88 -19.29 76.32
CA GLY A 166 49.85 -20.27 76.71
C GLY A 166 48.65 -20.34 75.76
N PHE A 167 47.83 -21.40 75.90
CA PHE A 167 46.68 -21.72 75.03
C PHE A 167 45.43 -20.81 75.20
N GLY A 168 45.57 -19.57 75.66
CA GLY A 168 44.41 -18.76 76.07
C GLY A 168 44.30 -17.43 75.31
N GLY A 169 43.21 -17.22 74.57
CA GLY A 169 42.88 -15.95 73.93
C GLY A 169 42.60 -16.04 72.43
N ASP A 170 42.22 -14.92 71.83
CA ASP A 170 41.94 -14.80 70.39
C ASP A 170 42.32 -13.40 69.84
N MET A 171 42.26 -13.20 68.51
CA MET A 171 42.65 -11.95 67.86
C MET A 171 41.63 -11.45 66.84
N ALA A 172 41.56 -10.14 66.64
CA ALA A 172 40.72 -9.52 65.63
C ALA A 172 41.36 -8.25 65.07
N PHE A 173 41.15 -7.99 63.78
CA PHE A 173 41.44 -6.69 63.19
C PHE A 173 40.23 -5.77 63.31
N SER A 174 40.46 -4.55 63.80
CA SER A 174 39.48 -3.48 63.67
C SER A 174 39.22 -3.12 62.20
N PRO A 175 38.08 -2.48 61.88
CA PRO A 175 37.82 -1.97 60.53
C PRO A 175 38.92 -1.05 59.99
N THR A 176 39.62 -0.34 60.87
CA THR A 176 40.75 0.55 60.53
C THR A 176 42.09 -0.18 60.40
N GLY A 177 42.14 -1.50 60.62
CA GLY A 177 43.32 -2.34 60.40
C GLY A 177 44.26 -2.49 61.59
N THR A 178 43.90 -2.01 62.78
CA THR A 178 44.64 -2.28 64.03
C THR A 178 44.34 -3.68 64.55
N LEU A 179 45.38 -4.44 64.89
CA LEU A 179 45.27 -5.79 65.47
C LEU A 179 45.06 -5.71 66.99
N TYR A 180 43.97 -6.29 67.46
CA TYR A 180 43.67 -6.49 68.87
C TYR A 180 43.87 -7.97 69.21
N VAL A 181 44.51 -8.24 70.35
CA VAL A 181 44.78 -9.58 70.86
C VAL A 181 44.33 -9.64 72.30
N ALA A 182 43.45 -10.57 72.60
CA ALA A 182 43.08 -10.92 73.97
C ALA A 182 44.02 -12.03 74.44
N GLU A 183 44.70 -11.84 75.57
CA GLU A 183 45.61 -12.84 76.17
C GLU A 183 45.36 -12.87 77.68
N GLY A 184 44.99 -14.04 78.21
CA GLY A 184 44.48 -14.13 79.58
C GLY A 184 43.28 -13.20 79.78
N THR A 185 43.27 -12.42 80.86
CA THR A 185 42.21 -11.45 81.14
C THR A 185 42.54 -10.02 80.70
N ASN A 186 43.51 -9.84 79.79
CA ASN A 186 43.93 -8.53 79.30
C ASN A 186 43.75 -8.39 77.78
N LEU A 187 43.48 -7.16 77.35
CA LEU A 187 43.41 -6.78 75.93
C LEU A 187 44.65 -6.00 75.53
N TYR A 188 45.21 -6.30 74.36
CA TYR A 188 46.40 -5.68 73.82
C TYR A 188 46.17 -5.21 72.38
N THR A 189 46.88 -4.16 71.97
CA THR A 189 47.06 -3.81 70.56
C THR A 189 48.44 -4.24 70.11
N VAL A 190 48.55 -4.75 68.89
CA VAL A 190 49.82 -5.16 68.28
C VAL A 190 50.15 -4.25 67.11
N SER A 191 51.36 -3.68 67.13
CA SER A 191 51.93 -2.88 66.04
C SER A 191 53.37 -3.31 65.78
N GLY A 192 53.65 -3.77 64.55
CA GLY A 192 54.93 -4.39 64.23
C GLY A 192 55.18 -5.63 65.11
N SER A 193 56.33 -5.66 65.80
CA SER A 193 56.70 -6.73 66.74
C SER A 193 56.37 -6.42 68.21
N THR A 194 55.58 -5.37 68.46
CA THR A 194 55.33 -4.86 69.82
C THR A 194 53.86 -4.94 70.20
N ALA A 195 53.57 -5.64 71.30
CA ALA A 195 52.27 -5.62 71.98
C ALA A 195 52.25 -4.54 73.06
N THR A 196 51.17 -3.75 73.08
CA THR A 196 50.90 -2.70 74.09
C THR A 196 49.61 -3.02 74.83
N LEU A 197 49.63 -2.98 76.16
CA LEU A 197 48.46 -3.23 76.99
C LEU A 197 47.43 -2.11 76.80
N VAL A 198 46.20 -2.48 76.41
CA VAL A 198 45.03 -1.57 76.39
C VAL A 198 44.42 -1.48 77.79
N GLY A 199 44.28 -2.63 78.46
CA GLY A 199 43.79 -2.72 79.83
C GLY A 199 43.24 -4.09 80.18
N ALA A 200 42.83 -4.26 81.43
CA ALA A 200 42.22 -5.51 81.91
C ALA A 200 40.74 -5.59 81.46
N MET A 201 40.35 -6.77 80.97
CA MET A 201 38.97 -7.10 80.59
C MET A 201 38.13 -7.39 81.83
N THR A 202 37.81 -6.35 82.60
CA THR A 202 37.08 -6.44 83.87
C THR A 202 35.73 -7.13 83.69
N GLY A 203 35.53 -8.28 84.36
CA GLY A 203 34.29 -9.06 84.28
C GLY A 203 34.41 -10.34 83.45
N ILE A 204 35.49 -10.48 82.67
CA ILE A 204 35.86 -11.72 81.98
C ILE A 204 36.80 -12.52 82.88
N THR A 205 36.50 -13.81 83.07
CA THR A 205 37.24 -14.68 84.02
C THR A 205 38.20 -15.65 83.36
N ASN A 206 37.98 -15.97 82.09
CA ASN A 206 38.87 -16.81 81.28
C ASN A 206 39.41 -16.02 80.09
N ALA A 207 40.45 -16.51 79.44
CA ALA A 207 40.86 -15.93 78.18
C ALA A 207 39.72 -16.07 77.15
N PRO A 208 39.33 -14.99 76.45
CA PRO A 208 38.28 -15.06 75.45
C PRO A 208 38.58 -16.13 74.41
N ALA A 209 37.58 -16.95 74.11
CA ALA A 209 37.70 -18.02 73.11
C ALA A 209 37.55 -17.48 71.69
N GLY A 210 36.77 -16.42 71.50
CA GLY A 210 36.60 -15.71 70.23
C GLY A 210 36.61 -14.21 70.43
N LEU A 211 37.12 -13.51 69.41
CA LEU A 211 37.24 -12.06 69.35
C LEU A 211 36.86 -11.58 67.95
N ALA A 212 35.89 -10.69 67.83
CA ALA A 212 35.46 -10.19 66.52
C ALA A 212 34.96 -8.74 66.59
N PHE A 213 35.17 -7.97 65.53
CA PHE A 213 34.52 -6.67 65.37
C PHE A 213 33.18 -6.84 64.68
N GLY A 214 32.10 -6.35 65.29
CA GLY A 214 30.79 -6.24 64.63
C GLY A 214 30.80 -5.19 63.51
N ASP A 215 29.78 -5.21 62.66
CA ASP A 215 29.61 -4.21 61.59
C ASP A 215 29.39 -2.80 62.16
N ASN A 216 28.93 -2.69 63.43
CA ASN A 216 28.85 -1.44 64.18
C ASN A 216 30.23 -0.89 64.62
N GLY A 217 31.32 -1.64 64.41
CA GLY A 217 32.68 -1.27 64.82
C GLY A 217 33.02 -1.55 66.30
N ALA A 218 32.10 -2.13 67.07
CA ALA A 218 32.35 -2.57 68.44
C ALA A 218 33.13 -3.91 68.45
N LEU A 219 34.02 -4.05 69.43
CA LEU A 219 34.78 -5.27 69.65
C LEU A 219 34.01 -6.20 70.58
N TYR A 220 33.75 -7.42 70.13
CA TYR A 220 33.04 -8.45 70.89
C TYR A 220 33.98 -9.57 71.29
N ALA A 221 33.75 -10.13 72.48
CA ALA A 221 34.51 -11.25 73.02
C ALA A 221 33.59 -12.32 73.61
N SER A 222 33.93 -13.59 73.42
CA SER A 222 33.24 -14.73 74.06
C SER A 222 34.06 -15.28 75.23
N ASP A 223 33.48 -15.29 76.43
CA ASP A 223 34.02 -16.01 77.60
C ASP A 223 33.31 -17.37 77.70
N THR A 224 34.01 -18.44 77.32
CA THR A 224 33.41 -19.77 77.17
C THR A 224 33.54 -20.59 78.44
N THR A 225 32.38 -21.01 78.95
CA THR A 225 32.25 -21.99 80.05
C THR A 225 31.56 -23.26 79.54
N ALA A 226 31.72 -24.40 80.22
CA ALA A 226 31.19 -25.69 79.74
C ALA A 226 29.71 -25.61 79.35
N GLY A 227 29.44 -25.65 78.03
CA GLY A 227 28.10 -25.62 77.44
C GLY A 227 27.50 -24.24 77.13
N ASN A 228 28.14 -23.12 77.51
CA ASN A 228 27.60 -21.77 77.27
C ASN A 228 28.70 -20.69 77.29
N SER A 229 28.59 -19.69 76.41
CA SER A 229 29.50 -18.54 76.38
C SER A 229 28.78 -17.26 76.77
N LYS A 230 29.44 -16.44 77.59
CA LYS A 230 29.01 -15.06 77.81
C LYS A 230 29.62 -14.18 76.72
N ILE A 231 28.79 -13.34 76.11
CA ILE A 231 29.22 -12.39 75.07
C ILE A 231 29.38 -11.02 75.72
N TYR A 232 30.54 -10.40 75.50
CA TYR A 232 30.86 -9.06 76.00
C TYR A 232 31.18 -8.12 74.84
N THR A 233 30.92 -6.84 75.05
CA THR A 233 31.58 -5.77 74.29
C THR A 233 32.82 -5.31 75.07
N LEU A 234 33.91 -5.05 74.36
CA LEU A 234 35.17 -4.56 74.92
C LEU A 234 35.43 -3.12 74.49
N SER A 235 35.82 -2.28 75.44
CA SER A 235 36.36 -0.95 75.14
C SER A 235 37.75 -1.09 74.50
N THR A 236 37.89 -0.61 73.26
CA THR A 236 39.18 -0.59 72.55
C THR A 236 40.19 0.41 73.12
N THR A 237 39.77 1.25 74.08
CA THR A 237 40.64 2.26 74.71
C THR A 237 41.04 1.90 76.14
N THR A 238 40.21 1.15 76.87
CA THR A 238 40.43 0.85 78.30
C THR A 238 40.46 -0.65 78.61
N GLY A 239 40.08 -1.50 77.65
CA GLY A 239 39.94 -2.95 77.84
C GLY A 239 38.69 -3.37 78.61
N ALA A 240 37.96 -2.44 79.25
CA ALA A 240 36.80 -2.74 80.08
C ALA A 240 35.73 -3.53 79.31
N ALA A 241 35.24 -4.61 79.91
CA ALA A 241 34.21 -5.48 79.33
C ALA A 241 32.81 -5.12 79.87
N SER A 242 31.82 -5.12 78.98
CA SER A 242 30.40 -4.99 79.32
C SER A 242 29.63 -6.19 78.80
N LEU A 243 28.90 -6.87 79.69
CA LEU A 243 28.12 -8.06 79.33
C LEU A 243 26.99 -7.68 78.38
N VAL A 244 26.93 -8.33 77.22
CA VAL A 244 25.82 -8.24 76.25
C VAL A 244 24.75 -9.26 76.60
N GLY A 245 25.16 -10.51 76.84
CA GLY A 245 24.25 -11.59 77.17
C GLY A 245 24.91 -12.96 77.16
N SER A 246 24.08 -14.01 77.11
CA SER A 246 24.54 -15.39 77.04
C SER A 246 24.15 -15.99 75.70
N SER A 247 25.08 -16.71 75.07
CA SER A 247 24.87 -17.32 73.76
C SER A 247 23.91 -18.51 73.80
N GLY A 248 23.82 -19.23 74.91
CA GLY A 248 23.13 -20.51 74.98
C GLY A 248 23.89 -21.65 74.28
N ALA A 249 25.12 -21.41 73.84
CA ALA A 249 26.00 -22.37 73.15
C ALA A 249 27.48 -22.09 73.47
N ALA A 250 28.35 -23.10 73.43
CA ALA A 250 29.79 -22.94 73.69
C ALA A 250 30.52 -22.35 72.47
N VAL A 251 30.42 -21.03 72.27
CA VAL A 251 31.07 -20.26 71.20
C VAL A 251 32.58 -20.21 71.44
N SER A 252 33.28 -21.12 70.78
CA SER A 252 34.71 -21.37 70.94
C SER A 252 35.60 -20.51 70.04
N ASP A 253 35.03 -19.76 69.10
CA ASP A 253 35.68 -18.71 68.31
C ASP A 253 34.61 -17.80 67.65
N MET A 254 34.98 -16.59 67.20
CA MET A 254 34.10 -15.60 66.58
C MET A 254 34.71 -14.91 65.35
N ALA A 255 33.88 -14.58 64.35
CA ALA A 255 34.27 -13.72 63.22
C ALA A 255 33.10 -12.87 62.69
N SER A 256 33.39 -11.83 61.92
CA SER A 256 32.39 -11.00 61.23
C SER A 256 32.11 -11.45 59.78
N PHE A 257 30.87 -11.28 59.32
CA PHE A 257 30.42 -11.72 57.99
C PHE A 257 29.60 -10.61 57.29
N PRO A 258 29.96 -10.12 56.09
CA PRO A 258 29.20 -9.11 55.35
C PRO A 258 27.95 -9.65 54.63
N LYS A 259 26.99 -8.75 54.35
CA LYS A 259 25.71 -9.00 53.64
C LYS A 259 25.92 -9.66 52.28
N TYR A 260 25.13 -10.69 51.96
CA TYR A 260 25.09 -11.32 50.62
C TYR A 260 23.65 -11.58 50.14
N ALA A 261 23.42 -11.33 48.85
CA ALA A 261 22.17 -11.63 48.15
C ALA A 261 22.33 -12.84 47.23
N ASN A 262 21.25 -13.27 46.60
CA ASN A 262 21.26 -14.22 45.49
C ASN A 262 20.25 -13.70 44.47
N LEU A 263 20.69 -12.78 43.61
CA LEU A 263 19.83 -12.27 42.56
C LEU A 263 19.70 -13.34 41.48
N SER A 264 18.62 -13.25 40.74
CA SER A 264 18.37 -14.09 39.58
C SER A 264 17.49 -13.33 38.62
N ILE A 265 17.61 -13.63 37.34
CA ILE A 265 16.74 -13.08 36.31
C ILE A 265 16.13 -14.20 35.49
N THR A 266 14.85 -14.04 35.13
CA THR A 266 14.18 -14.85 34.11
C THR A 266 13.68 -13.93 33.01
N LYS A 267 13.82 -14.38 31.76
CA LYS A 267 13.35 -13.65 30.59
C LYS A 267 12.38 -14.54 29.82
N ALA A 268 11.19 -14.03 29.56
CA ALA A 268 10.17 -14.72 28.79
C ALA A 268 9.65 -13.80 27.67
N ALA A 269 9.43 -14.37 26.50
CA ALA A 269 8.67 -13.72 25.43
C ALA A 269 7.19 -13.72 25.78
N SER A 270 6.49 -12.63 25.46
CA SER A 270 5.07 -12.47 25.74
C SER A 270 4.34 -12.10 24.45
N GLY A 271 3.39 -12.94 24.03
CA GLY A 271 2.64 -12.77 22.78
C GLY A 271 3.34 -13.33 21.53
N SER A 272 2.78 -13.01 20.36
CA SER A 272 3.35 -13.37 19.05
C SER A 272 4.34 -12.32 18.58
N PHE A 273 5.43 -12.77 17.96
CA PHE A 273 6.45 -11.90 17.38
C PHE A 273 6.25 -11.88 15.86
N VAL A 274 5.78 -10.76 15.34
CA VAL A 274 5.47 -10.54 13.92
C VAL A 274 6.40 -9.47 13.38
N ALA A 275 7.06 -9.74 12.25
CA ALA A 275 7.94 -8.76 11.61
C ALA A 275 7.17 -7.46 11.29
N GLY A 276 7.78 -6.30 11.57
CA GLY A 276 7.14 -5.00 11.40
C GLY A 276 6.24 -4.55 12.57
N ALA A 277 5.99 -5.40 13.57
CA ALA A 277 5.16 -5.07 14.73
C ALA A 277 5.97 -4.88 16.02
N ASN A 278 5.30 -4.35 17.05
CA ASN A 278 5.86 -4.34 18.40
C ASN A 278 5.66 -5.70 19.08
N ALA A 279 6.64 -6.11 19.87
CA ALA A 279 6.61 -7.31 20.68
C ALA A 279 7.09 -7.03 22.11
N THR A 280 6.80 -7.94 23.03
CA THR A 280 7.11 -7.74 24.45
C THR A 280 7.90 -8.88 25.06
N TYR A 281 8.88 -8.54 25.90
CA TYR A 281 9.53 -9.45 26.82
C TYR A 281 9.15 -9.10 28.26
N THR A 282 8.99 -10.11 29.10
CA THR A 282 8.88 -9.96 30.55
C THR A 282 10.18 -10.42 31.19
N LEU A 283 10.83 -9.52 31.93
CA LEU A 283 12.03 -9.78 32.73
C LEU A 283 11.61 -9.81 34.19
N THR A 284 11.89 -10.89 34.92
CA THR A 284 11.59 -10.97 36.35
C THR A 284 12.87 -11.17 37.13
N VAL A 285 13.18 -10.20 37.99
CA VAL A 285 14.32 -10.21 38.91
C VAL A 285 13.84 -10.71 40.26
N SER A 286 14.55 -11.67 40.87
CA SER A 286 14.23 -12.21 42.19
C SER A 286 15.46 -12.29 43.08
N ASN A 287 15.29 -12.13 44.39
CA ASN A 287 16.34 -12.32 45.38
C ASN A 287 16.04 -13.54 46.26
N ALA A 288 16.74 -14.65 46.04
CA ALA A 288 16.62 -15.87 46.85
C ALA A 288 17.62 -15.89 48.03
N GLY A 289 18.39 -14.83 48.22
CA GLY A 289 19.41 -14.74 49.26
C GLY A 289 18.78 -14.45 50.62
N PRO A 290 19.46 -14.80 51.73
CA PRO A 290 18.93 -14.56 53.08
C PRO A 290 18.93 -13.07 53.47
N GLN A 291 19.60 -12.21 52.71
CA GLN A 291 19.66 -10.77 52.93
C GLN A 291 19.14 -10.00 51.72
N SER A 292 18.73 -8.75 51.95
CA SER A 292 18.30 -7.85 50.89
C SER A 292 19.45 -7.45 49.96
N ALA A 293 19.22 -7.42 48.66
CA ALA A 293 20.12 -6.76 47.70
C ALA A 293 19.99 -5.25 47.84
N SER A 294 21.11 -4.55 48.05
CA SER A 294 21.15 -3.10 48.26
C SER A 294 20.59 -2.34 47.06
N ALA A 295 20.08 -1.12 47.33
CA ALA A 295 19.58 -0.20 46.32
C ALA A 295 20.55 -0.01 45.14
N SER A 296 19.99 0.28 43.96
CA SER A 296 20.71 0.37 42.67
C SER A 296 20.92 -0.98 41.98
N ILE A 297 19.86 -1.80 41.90
CA ILE A 297 19.84 -3.03 41.07
C ILE A 297 19.79 -2.62 39.60
N ILE A 298 20.63 -3.22 38.77
CA ILE A 298 20.79 -2.88 37.36
C ILE A 298 20.48 -4.11 36.52
N VAL A 299 19.56 -3.98 35.58
CA VAL A 299 19.32 -4.95 34.50
C VAL A 299 19.85 -4.38 33.19
N LYS A 300 20.71 -5.12 32.51
CA LYS A 300 21.19 -4.80 31.16
C LYS A 300 20.66 -5.84 30.18
N ASP A 301 19.96 -5.39 29.14
CA ASP A 301 19.40 -6.22 28.08
C ASP A 301 19.97 -5.70 26.74
N THR A 302 20.68 -6.55 26.00
CA THR A 302 21.27 -6.15 24.71
C THR A 302 20.41 -6.70 23.59
N LEU A 303 19.63 -5.81 22.96
CA LEU A 303 18.73 -6.16 21.89
C LEU A 303 19.52 -6.70 20.67
N PRO A 304 19.11 -7.85 20.10
CA PRO A 304 19.66 -8.36 18.85
C PRO A 304 19.36 -7.43 17.67
N THR A 305 20.20 -7.50 16.63
CA THR A 305 19.98 -6.76 15.37
C THR A 305 18.59 -7.03 14.80
N GLY A 306 17.90 -5.97 14.37
CA GLY A 306 16.52 -6.04 13.89
C GLY A 306 15.47 -5.77 14.98
N MET A 307 15.89 -5.54 16.23
CA MET A 307 15.05 -4.99 17.28
C MET A 307 15.42 -3.55 17.62
N THR A 308 14.44 -2.74 18.00
CA THR A 308 14.67 -1.41 18.58
C THR A 308 13.86 -1.23 19.86
N PHE A 309 14.42 -0.51 20.84
CA PHE A 309 13.75 -0.24 22.10
C PHE A 309 12.58 0.74 21.89
N VAL A 310 11.38 0.36 22.38
CA VAL A 310 10.20 1.23 22.38
C VAL A 310 9.93 1.76 23.79
N SER A 311 9.84 0.86 24.77
CA SER A 311 9.60 1.23 26.17
C SER A 311 10.00 0.12 27.14
N GLY A 312 10.24 0.47 28.39
CA GLY A 312 10.45 -0.48 29.50
C GLY A 312 9.70 0.03 30.72
N THR A 313 8.79 -0.77 31.26
CA THR A 313 7.93 -0.40 32.39
C THR A 313 7.98 -1.44 33.50
N GLY A 314 7.92 -0.99 34.75
CA GLY A 314 7.93 -1.86 35.92
C GLY A 314 7.95 -1.04 37.21
N THR A 315 7.38 -1.56 38.28
CA THR A 315 7.31 -0.83 39.56
C THR A 315 8.70 -0.58 40.12
N GLY A 316 9.07 0.71 40.29
CA GLY A 316 10.40 1.12 40.78
C GLY A 316 11.52 1.05 39.74
N TRP A 317 11.22 0.65 38.49
CA TRP A 317 12.20 0.54 37.42
C TRP A 317 12.20 1.79 36.52
N SER A 318 13.40 2.26 36.20
CA SER A 318 13.63 3.29 35.18
C SER A 318 14.52 2.73 34.08
N CYS A 319 14.00 2.64 32.86
CA CYS A 319 14.67 2.04 31.70
C CYS A 319 15.06 3.09 30.66
N SER A 320 16.27 2.97 30.11
CA SER A 320 16.76 3.78 29.00
C SER A 320 17.61 2.94 28.05
N ALA A 321 17.71 3.35 26.80
CA ALA A 321 18.50 2.65 25.79
C ALA A 321 19.62 3.54 25.24
N SER A 322 20.79 2.95 25.03
CA SER A 322 21.92 3.55 24.31
C SER A 322 22.35 2.57 23.22
N GLY A 323 22.04 2.87 21.96
CA GLY A 323 22.15 1.91 20.87
C GLY A 323 21.20 0.73 21.11
N GLN A 324 21.74 -0.50 21.08
CA GLN A 324 20.95 -1.71 21.35
C GLN A 324 20.93 -2.14 22.83
N THR A 325 21.72 -1.51 23.69
CA THR A 325 21.75 -1.87 25.11
C THR A 325 20.71 -1.07 25.88
N VAL A 326 19.72 -1.77 26.41
CA VAL A 326 18.71 -1.26 27.34
C VAL A 326 19.24 -1.47 28.77
N THR A 327 19.30 -0.39 29.53
CA THR A 327 19.65 -0.42 30.95
C THR A 327 18.45 0.01 31.77
N CYS A 328 17.98 -0.88 32.64
CA CYS A 328 16.91 -0.64 33.61
C CYS A 328 17.50 -0.62 35.02
N THR A 329 17.15 0.38 35.81
CA THR A 329 17.66 0.54 37.19
C THR A 329 16.51 0.58 38.18
N ASN A 330 16.68 -0.06 39.33
CA ASN A 330 15.80 0.03 40.48
C ASN A 330 16.54 0.62 41.68
N SER A 331 16.10 1.78 42.15
CA SER A 331 16.72 2.51 43.26
C SER A 331 16.30 2.01 44.64
N SER A 332 15.42 1.01 44.72
CA SER A 332 15.00 0.39 45.97
C SER A 332 15.76 -0.91 46.22
N ALA A 333 16.00 -1.23 47.50
CA ALA A 333 16.53 -2.53 47.88
C ALA A 333 15.50 -3.64 47.59
N MET A 334 15.97 -4.83 47.24
CA MET A 334 15.12 -6.01 47.07
C MET A 334 15.26 -6.92 48.29
N ALA A 335 14.19 -7.01 49.09
CA ALA A 335 14.15 -7.85 50.29
C ALA A 335 14.44 -9.33 49.98
N SER A 336 14.85 -10.09 51.00
CA SER A 336 14.96 -11.55 50.91
C SER A 336 13.60 -12.14 50.49
N GLY A 337 13.62 -13.05 49.50
CA GLY A 337 12.40 -13.63 48.90
C GLY A 337 11.61 -12.67 48.00
N GLY A 338 12.06 -11.42 47.80
CA GLY A 338 11.39 -10.44 46.96
C GLY A 338 11.57 -10.69 45.47
N SER A 339 10.62 -10.23 44.66
CA SER A 339 10.71 -10.23 43.20
C SER A 339 10.08 -8.97 42.59
N SER A 340 10.53 -8.61 41.40
CA SER A 340 9.99 -7.49 40.63
C SER A 340 10.17 -7.72 39.13
N SER A 341 9.24 -7.22 38.32
CA SER A 341 9.22 -7.47 36.87
C SER A 341 9.31 -6.18 36.05
N ILE A 342 9.92 -6.29 34.88
CA ILE A 342 10.02 -5.28 33.83
C ILE A 342 9.34 -5.83 32.58
N THR A 343 8.40 -5.09 32.02
CA THR A 343 7.85 -5.33 30.68
C THR A 343 8.62 -4.47 29.69
N LEU A 344 9.36 -5.14 28.81
CA LEU A 344 10.17 -4.52 27.76
C LEU A 344 9.45 -4.63 26.42
N THR A 345 9.08 -3.48 25.83
CA THR A 345 8.48 -3.40 24.49
C THR A 345 9.55 -3.05 23.47
N VAL A 346 9.61 -3.83 22.39
CA VAL A 346 10.55 -3.67 21.29
C VAL A 346 9.82 -3.63 19.95
N ALA A 347 10.32 -2.88 18.98
CA ALA A 347 9.82 -2.91 17.60
C ALA A 347 10.70 -3.85 16.76
N LEU A 348 10.06 -4.71 15.98
CA LEU A 348 10.71 -5.67 15.08
C LEU A 348 10.81 -5.10 13.68
N ALA A 349 12.00 -5.06 13.09
CA ALA A 349 12.18 -4.69 11.69
C ALA A 349 11.50 -5.72 10.76
N SER A 350 11.08 -5.29 9.57
CA SER A 350 10.47 -6.17 8.56
C SER A 350 11.45 -7.23 8.04
N ASN A 351 12.75 -6.98 8.12
CA ASN A 351 13.84 -7.87 7.72
C ASN A 351 14.57 -8.54 8.91
N VAL A 352 13.95 -8.58 10.10
CA VAL A 352 14.51 -9.27 11.26
C VAL A 352 14.77 -10.75 10.95
N ALA A 353 15.72 -11.40 11.64
CA ALA A 353 15.95 -12.83 11.47
C ALA A 353 14.71 -13.66 11.89
N SER A 354 14.48 -14.80 11.24
CA SER A 354 13.32 -15.67 11.50
C SER A 354 13.33 -16.33 12.88
N SER A 355 14.46 -16.31 13.57
CA SER A 355 14.59 -16.68 14.98
C SER A 355 15.63 -15.79 15.63
N ILE A 356 15.29 -15.26 16.80
CA ILE A 356 16.14 -14.33 17.55
C ILE A 356 16.20 -14.73 19.02
N THR A 357 17.41 -14.66 19.58
CA THR A 357 17.67 -14.91 21.00
C THR A 357 18.06 -13.59 21.65
N ASN A 358 17.26 -13.12 22.60
CA ASN A 358 17.56 -11.92 23.38
C ASN A 358 18.00 -12.31 24.80
N THR A 359 19.03 -11.66 25.33
CA THR A 359 19.65 -11.97 26.63
C THR A 359 19.68 -10.76 27.54
N ALA A 360 19.28 -10.94 28.79
CA ALA A 360 19.36 -9.94 29.83
C ALA A 360 20.17 -10.43 31.04
N ASN A 361 20.85 -9.49 31.69
CA ASN A 361 21.71 -9.70 32.84
C ASN A 361 21.27 -8.80 34.00
N VAL A 362 21.38 -9.29 35.23
CA VAL A 362 21.12 -8.51 36.45
C VAL A 362 22.37 -8.40 37.31
N ASP A 363 22.56 -7.25 37.96
CA ASP A 363 23.69 -6.96 38.84
C ASP A 363 23.27 -6.01 39.98
N SER A 364 24.03 -6.02 41.09
CA SER A 364 23.86 -5.08 42.21
C SER A 364 25.18 -4.87 42.97
N PRO A 365 25.29 -3.79 43.78
CA PRO A 365 26.46 -3.59 44.65
C PRO A 365 26.61 -4.61 45.79
N THR A 366 25.55 -5.38 46.13
CA THR A 366 25.64 -6.43 47.17
C THR A 366 26.23 -7.68 46.57
N PHE A 367 27.19 -8.29 47.29
CA PHE A 367 27.80 -9.55 46.85
C PHE A 367 26.72 -10.60 46.57
N ASP A 368 26.78 -11.18 45.38
CA ASP A 368 25.88 -12.23 44.95
C ASP A 368 26.55 -13.60 45.13
N SER A 369 25.93 -14.43 45.97
CA SER A 369 26.40 -15.79 46.26
C SER A 369 26.30 -16.75 45.07
N ASN A 370 25.51 -16.43 44.04
CA ASN A 370 25.41 -17.23 42.84
C ASN A 370 25.31 -16.32 41.61
N THR A 371 26.39 -16.18 40.84
CA THR A 371 26.34 -15.34 39.64
C THR A 371 25.83 -16.08 38.40
N THR A 372 25.59 -17.40 38.47
CA THR A 372 25.24 -18.21 37.30
C THR A 372 23.79 -18.04 36.83
N ASN A 373 22.91 -17.58 37.71
CA ASN A 373 21.49 -17.27 37.46
C ASN A 373 21.26 -15.76 37.18
N ASN A 374 22.32 -14.96 37.08
CA ASN A 374 22.26 -13.53 36.76
C ASN A 374 22.18 -13.22 35.26
N SER A 375 21.91 -14.23 34.44
CA SER A 375 21.70 -14.11 33.00
C SER A 375 20.54 -14.99 32.56
N SER A 376 19.67 -14.46 31.69
CA SER A 376 18.58 -15.24 31.09
C SER A 376 18.34 -14.83 29.65
N SER A 377 18.11 -15.82 28.80
CA SER A 377 17.86 -15.65 27.38
C SER A 377 16.50 -16.20 26.99
N ALA A 378 15.85 -15.54 26.04
CA ALA A 378 14.62 -16.01 25.41
C ALA A 378 14.81 -16.07 23.89
N THR A 379 14.57 -17.25 23.31
CA THR A 379 14.56 -17.46 21.85
C THR A 379 13.13 -17.43 21.34
N THR A 380 12.88 -16.61 20.31
CA THR A 380 11.56 -16.42 19.71
C THR A 380 11.62 -16.60 18.21
N SER A 381 10.73 -17.43 17.67
CA SER A 381 10.48 -17.51 16.24
C SER A 381 9.66 -16.31 15.78
N ILE A 382 10.02 -15.74 14.63
CA ILE A 382 9.35 -14.60 14.04
C ILE A 382 8.43 -15.07 12.92
N THR A 383 7.18 -14.63 12.97
CA THR A 383 6.23 -14.81 11.88
C THR A 383 6.34 -13.63 10.93
N PHE A 384 6.51 -13.91 9.65
CA PHE A 384 6.44 -12.89 8.60
C PHE A 384 5.05 -12.96 7.98
N PRO A 385 4.33 -11.83 7.88
CA PRO A 385 3.09 -11.81 7.13
C PRO A 385 3.38 -11.86 5.61
N PRO A 386 2.42 -12.33 4.79
CA PRO A 386 2.44 -12.07 3.35
C PRO A 386 2.35 -10.56 3.08
N ASP A 387 2.75 -10.15 1.88
CA ASP A 387 2.70 -8.76 1.40
C ASP A 387 2.18 -8.78 -0.05
N LEU A 388 0.99 -8.24 -0.28
CA LEU A 388 0.27 -8.17 -1.54
C LEU A 388 0.49 -6.79 -2.19
N THR A 389 1.14 -6.83 -3.34
CA THR A 389 1.19 -5.69 -4.26
C THR A 389 0.19 -5.87 -5.39
N ILE A 390 -0.22 -4.77 -6.00
CA ILE A 390 -1.11 -4.79 -7.17
C ILE A 390 -0.55 -3.93 -8.30
N ALA A 391 -0.76 -4.39 -9.54
CA ALA A 391 -0.45 -3.65 -10.74
C ALA A 391 -1.69 -3.55 -11.64
N LYS A 392 -1.82 -2.42 -12.34
CA LYS A 392 -2.87 -2.16 -13.31
C LYS A 392 -2.28 -1.56 -14.57
N SER A 393 -2.75 -2.01 -15.72
CA SER A 393 -2.29 -1.52 -17.02
C SER A 393 -3.36 -1.68 -18.09
N HIS A 394 -3.24 -0.92 -19.17
CA HIS A 394 -4.00 -1.06 -20.41
C HIS A 394 -3.06 -0.91 -21.62
N THR A 395 -3.57 -1.20 -22.82
CA THR A 395 -2.82 -1.07 -24.07
C THR A 395 -3.57 -0.19 -25.06
N GLY A 396 -2.87 0.76 -25.68
CA GLY A 396 -3.45 1.69 -26.64
C GLY A 396 -4.35 2.75 -26.01
N ASN A 397 -4.96 3.58 -26.85
CA ASN A 397 -5.97 4.54 -26.40
C ASN A 397 -7.34 3.85 -26.34
N PHE A 398 -8.22 4.32 -25.46
CA PHE A 398 -9.62 3.93 -25.50
C PHE A 398 -10.42 4.96 -26.31
N THR A 399 -11.50 4.52 -26.96
CA THR A 399 -12.33 5.36 -27.81
C THR A 399 -13.71 5.55 -27.19
N ARG A 400 -14.23 6.78 -27.21
CA ARG A 400 -15.61 7.08 -26.75
C ARG A 400 -16.63 6.23 -27.49
N GLY A 401 -17.58 5.67 -26.74
CA GLY A 401 -18.66 4.81 -27.25
C GLY A 401 -18.25 3.36 -27.46
N SER A 402 -16.97 3.04 -27.28
CA SER A 402 -16.44 1.67 -27.36
C SER A 402 -16.21 1.06 -25.98
N THR A 403 -15.65 -0.16 -25.95
CA THR A 403 -15.12 -0.77 -24.74
C THR A 403 -13.60 -0.69 -24.68
N GLY A 404 -13.04 -0.68 -23.48
CA GLY A 404 -11.61 -0.78 -23.20
C GLY A 404 -11.33 -1.87 -22.17
N VAL A 405 -10.08 -2.37 -22.12
CA VAL A 405 -9.69 -3.48 -21.23
C VAL A 405 -8.51 -3.09 -20.37
N TYR A 406 -8.66 -3.25 -19.05
CA TYR A 406 -7.55 -3.21 -18.10
C TYR A 406 -7.11 -4.61 -17.71
N THR A 407 -5.81 -4.79 -17.58
CA THR A 407 -5.18 -5.97 -16.98
C THR A 407 -4.73 -5.62 -15.56
N ILE A 408 -5.22 -6.39 -14.59
CA ILE A 408 -4.92 -6.22 -13.16
C ILE A 408 -4.25 -7.49 -12.63
N THR A 409 -3.12 -7.35 -11.95
CA THR A 409 -2.35 -8.47 -11.37
C THR A 409 -2.06 -8.21 -9.91
N ALA A 410 -2.44 -9.15 -9.04
CA ALA A 410 -2.06 -9.15 -7.63
C ALA A 410 -0.89 -10.13 -7.41
N THR A 411 0.09 -9.68 -6.64
CA THR A 411 1.39 -10.33 -6.43
C THR A 411 1.70 -10.41 -4.95
N ASN A 412 2.14 -11.57 -4.46
CA ASN A 412 2.66 -11.68 -3.09
C ASN A 412 4.17 -11.42 -3.10
N SER A 413 4.58 -10.21 -2.76
CA SER A 413 5.97 -9.78 -2.58
C SER A 413 6.55 -10.21 -1.23
N GLY A 414 5.71 -10.69 -0.31
CA GLY A 414 6.11 -11.16 1.01
C GLY A 414 6.78 -12.55 1.02
N PRO A 415 7.43 -12.91 2.14
CA PRO A 415 8.21 -14.15 2.26
C PRO A 415 7.36 -15.38 2.57
N THR A 416 6.08 -15.22 2.90
CA THR A 416 5.16 -16.33 3.26
C THR A 416 3.94 -16.33 2.35
N ALA A 417 3.30 -17.49 2.17
CA ALA A 417 2.09 -17.60 1.38
C ALA A 417 0.91 -16.83 2.02
N THR A 418 0.00 -16.31 1.18
CA THR A 418 -1.23 -15.68 1.68
C THR A 418 -2.15 -16.68 2.39
N SER A 419 -2.95 -16.19 3.33
CA SER A 419 -3.94 -16.96 4.08
C SER A 419 -5.32 -16.29 4.04
N GLY A 420 -6.38 -17.08 3.84
CA GLY A 420 -7.73 -16.54 3.66
C GLY A 420 -7.97 -15.91 2.29
N THR A 421 -9.01 -15.09 2.19
CA THR A 421 -9.46 -14.50 0.91
C THR A 421 -8.68 -13.23 0.58
N VAL A 422 -8.21 -13.15 -0.66
CA VAL A 422 -7.69 -11.94 -1.29
C VAL A 422 -8.81 -11.26 -2.07
N THR A 423 -8.95 -9.95 -1.89
CA THR A 423 -9.98 -9.12 -2.50
C THR A 423 -9.35 -7.98 -3.28
N VAL A 424 -9.58 -7.97 -4.58
CA VAL A 424 -9.24 -6.86 -5.49
C VAL A 424 -10.48 -6.00 -5.68
N THR A 425 -10.35 -4.69 -5.42
CA THR A 425 -11.44 -3.71 -5.58
C THR A 425 -11.02 -2.63 -6.55
N ASP A 426 -11.80 -2.41 -7.59
CA ASP A 426 -11.58 -1.38 -8.60
C ASP A 426 -12.80 -0.45 -8.61
N THR A 427 -12.60 0.84 -8.33
CA THR A 427 -13.69 1.81 -8.39
C THR A 427 -13.58 2.58 -9.70
N LEU A 428 -14.47 2.23 -10.64
CA LEU A 428 -14.48 2.85 -11.96
C LEU A 428 -14.77 4.36 -11.84
N PRO A 429 -13.92 5.21 -12.42
CA PRO A 429 -14.12 6.65 -12.44
C PRO A 429 -15.31 7.04 -13.34
N THR A 430 -15.86 8.23 -13.11
CA THR A 430 -16.93 8.80 -13.94
C THR A 430 -16.49 8.87 -15.41
N GLY A 431 -17.36 8.42 -16.32
CA GLY A 431 -17.06 8.29 -17.74
C GLY A 431 -16.79 6.86 -18.17
N PHE A 432 -16.54 5.94 -17.23
CA PHE A 432 -16.51 4.49 -17.47
C PHE A 432 -17.74 3.80 -16.87
N THR A 433 -18.15 2.71 -17.52
CA THR A 433 -19.18 1.79 -17.03
C THR A 433 -18.64 0.37 -16.95
N TYR A 434 -19.11 -0.43 -16.00
CA TYR A 434 -18.71 -1.83 -15.91
C TYR A 434 -19.33 -2.63 -17.06
N SER A 435 -18.52 -3.37 -17.82
CA SER A 435 -19.01 -4.34 -18.80
C SER A 435 -18.81 -5.78 -18.31
N SER A 436 -17.59 -6.15 -17.95
CA SER A 436 -17.28 -7.48 -17.40
C SER A 436 -15.94 -7.49 -16.68
N ALA A 437 -15.74 -8.45 -15.78
CA ALA A 437 -14.43 -8.76 -15.21
C ALA A 437 -14.26 -10.27 -15.13
N THR A 438 -13.15 -10.78 -15.65
CA THR A 438 -12.87 -12.22 -15.72
C THR A 438 -11.40 -12.52 -15.41
N GLY A 439 -11.14 -13.68 -14.80
CA GLY A 439 -9.78 -14.13 -14.53
C GLY A 439 -9.80 -15.55 -13.94
N THR A 440 -8.84 -16.39 -14.31
CA THR A 440 -8.81 -17.80 -13.89
C THR A 440 -8.72 -17.91 -12.37
N GLY A 441 -9.76 -18.47 -11.74
CA GLY A 441 -9.87 -18.65 -10.28
C GLY A 441 -10.34 -17.41 -9.52
N TRP A 442 -10.73 -16.34 -10.21
CA TRP A 442 -11.35 -15.15 -9.62
C TRP A 442 -12.87 -15.21 -9.72
N SER A 443 -13.55 -14.81 -8.65
CA SER A 443 -14.99 -14.55 -8.66
C SER A 443 -15.20 -13.04 -8.62
N CYS A 444 -15.65 -12.47 -9.74
CA CYS A 444 -15.84 -11.02 -9.89
C CYS A 444 -17.32 -10.64 -9.93
N SER A 445 -17.64 -9.50 -9.32
CA SER A 445 -18.97 -8.89 -9.34
C SER A 445 -18.85 -7.37 -9.33
N ALA A 446 -19.91 -6.67 -9.73
CA ALA A 446 -19.94 -5.20 -9.69
C ALA A 446 -21.21 -4.71 -9.00
N SER A 447 -21.08 -3.66 -8.20
CA SER A 447 -22.19 -2.91 -7.62
C SER A 447 -21.99 -1.43 -7.93
N GLY A 448 -22.82 -0.89 -8.83
CA GLY A 448 -22.59 0.43 -9.41
C GLY A 448 -21.25 0.50 -10.15
N GLN A 449 -20.37 1.41 -9.73
CA GLN A 449 -19.03 1.60 -10.29
C GLN A 449 -17.95 0.79 -9.58
N THR A 450 -18.27 0.12 -8.47
CA THR A 450 -17.29 -0.66 -7.71
C THR A 450 -17.30 -2.10 -8.19
N VAL A 451 -16.17 -2.54 -8.72
CA VAL A 451 -15.91 -3.91 -9.13
C VAL A 451 -15.12 -4.61 -8.04
N THR A 452 -15.55 -5.79 -7.62
CA THR A 452 -14.91 -6.57 -6.58
C THR A 452 -14.66 -7.98 -7.10
N CYS A 453 -13.39 -8.39 -7.08
CA CYS A 453 -12.92 -9.72 -7.45
C CYS A 453 -12.30 -10.40 -6.24
N THR A 454 -12.78 -11.58 -5.87
CA THR A 454 -12.29 -12.33 -4.71
C THR A 454 -11.70 -13.66 -5.11
N ARG A 455 -10.70 -14.12 -4.34
CA ARG A 455 -10.06 -15.42 -4.51
C ARG A 455 -9.53 -15.96 -3.17
N SER A 456 -9.72 -17.25 -2.90
CA SER A 456 -9.40 -17.85 -1.58
C SER A 456 -8.24 -18.84 -1.56
N ASN A 457 -7.65 -19.17 -2.71
CA ASN A 457 -6.46 -20.02 -2.76
C ASN A 457 -5.23 -19.25 -2.28
N ALA A 458 -4.39 -19.86 -1.45
CA ALA A 458 -3.12 -19.27 -1.04
C ALA A 458 -2.22 -18.94 -2.25
N LEU A 459 -1.61 -17.75 -2.21
CA LEU A 459 -0.60 -17.29 -3.17
C LEU A 459 0.78 -17.47 -2.55
N ALA A 460 1.61 -18.30 -3.15
CA ALA A 460 2.97 -18.54 -2.66
C ALA A 460 3.81 -17.25 -2.63
N ALA A 461 4.84 -17.24 -1.79
CA ALA A 461 5.80 -16.14 -1.72
C ALA A 461 6.45 -15.88 -3.09
N GLY A 462 6.51 -14.61 -3.49
CA GLY A 462 7.07 -14.17 -4.78
C GLY A 462 6.22 -14.53 -6.02
N ALA A 463 5.00 -15.03 -5.86
CA ALA A 463 4.15 -15.46 -6.97
C ALA A 463 3.06 -14.43 -7.32
N ASN A 464 2.52 -14.55 -8.54
CA ASN A 464 1.40 -13.75 -9.04
C ASN A 464 0.17 -14.63 -9.21
N TYR A 465 -1.02 -14.10 -8.90
CA TYR A 465 -2.24 -14.71 -9.42
C TYR A 465 -2.34 -14.50 -10.95
N PRO A 466 -3.03 -15.39 -11.68
CA PRO A 466 -3.56 -15.08 -13.00
C PRO A 466 -4.26 -13.72 -13.03
N ALA A 467 -3.98 -12.94 -14.06
CA ALA A 467 -4.49 -11.57 -14.19
C ALA A 467 -6.02 -11.54 -14.33
N ILE A 468 -6.61 -10.45 -13.83
CA ILE A 468 -8.01 -10.08 -14.04
C ILE A 468 -8.05 -9.18 -15.28
N SER A 469 -8.88 -9.57 -16.26
CA SER A 469 -9.25 -8.75 -17.41
C SER A 469 -10.56 -8.02 -17.09
N LEU A 470 -10.46 -6.71 -16.85
CA LEU A 470 -11.59 -5.81 -16.55
C LEU A 470 -11.96 -5.03 -17.82
N THR A 471 -13.11 -5.34 -18.40
CA THR A 471 -13.68 -4.64 -19.55
C THR A 471 -14.62 -3.53 -19.09
N VAL A 472 -14.39 -2.32 -19.58
CA VAL A 472 -15.16 -1.12 -19.27
C VAL A 472 -15.78 -0.52 -20.54
N GLY A 473 -16.99 0.01 -20.45
CA GLY A 473 -17.59 0.83 -21.49
C GLY A 473 -17.16 2.29 -21.32
N ILE A 474 -16.92 2.99 -22.43
CA ILE A 474 -16.44 4.37 -22.45
C ILE A 474 -17.59 5.29 -22.88
N ALA A 475 -18.03 6.18 -22.00
CA ALA A 475 -19.15 7.08 -22.29
C ALA A 475 -18.82 8.09 -23.40
N GLN A 476 -19.85 8.53 -24.15
CA GLN A 476 -19.71 9.55 -25.21
C GLN A 476 -19.19 10.90 -24.70
N ASN A 477 -19.34 11.18 -23.40
CA ASN A 477 -18.85 12.40 -22.75
C ASN A 477 -17.61 12.17 -21.86
N ALA A 478 -16.91 11.04 -22.01
CA ALA A 478 -15.69 10.77 -21.24
C ALA A 478 -14.62 11.85 -21.47
N ALA A 479 -13.96 12.27 -20.39
CA ALA A 479 -12.82 13.19 -20.43
C ALA A 479 -11.67 12.60 -21.27
N SER A 480 -10.84 13.45 -21.88
CA SER A 480 -9.74 13.02 -22.75
C SER A 480 -8.62 12.23 -22.04
N SER A 481 -8.59 12.30 -20.70
CA SER A 481 -7.74 11.44 -19.89
C SER A 481 -8.47 11.10 -18.59
N ILE A 482 -8.49 9.81 -18.26
CA ILE A 482 -9.14 9.28 -17.06
C ILE A 482 -8.14 8.36 -16.35
N THR A 483 -7.96 8.55 -15.05
CA THR A 483 -7.13 7.65 -14.23
C THR A 483 -8.02 6.67 -13.50
N ASN A 484 -7.84 5.37 -13.74
CA ASN A 484 -8.54 4.32 -13.01
C ASN A 484 -7.64 3.76 -11.90
N THR A 485 -8.20 3.51 -10.71
CA THR A 485 -7.45 3.06 -9.53
C THR A 485 -8.03 1.75 -8.99
N VAL A 486 -7.14 0.81 -8.70
CA VAL A 486 -7.46 -0.49 -8.11
C VAL A 486 -6.72 -0.65 -6.79
N SER A 487 -7.30 -1.39 -5.86
CA SER A 487 -6.66 -1.83 -4.63
C SER A 487 -6.76 -3.33 -4.41
N VAL A 488 -5.82 -3.90 -3.67
CA VAL A 488 -5.86 -5.27 -3.14
C VAL A 488 -6.01 -5.23 -1.61
N SER A 489 -6.50 -6.30 -1.00
CA SER A 489 -6.61 -6.44 0.45
C SER A 489 -6.84 -7.90 0.85
N GLY A 490 -6.72 -8.21 2.14
CA GLY A 490 -6.98 -9.53 2.68
C GLY A 490 -5.75 -10.43 2.66
N GLY A 491 -5.92 -11.74 2.49
CA GLY A 491 -4.78 -12.66 2.36
C GLY A 491 -3.86 -12.77 3.58
N GLY A 492 -4.23 -12.20 4.74
CA GLY A 492 -3.40 -12.19 5.94
C GLY A 492 -2.25 -11.18 5.92
N GLU A 493 -2.25 -10.25 4.96
CA GLU A 493 -1.29 -9.14 4.87
C GLU A 493 -1.44 -8.15 6.03
N ALA A 494 -0.34 -7.48 6.38
CA ALA A 494 -0.31 -6.39 7.35
C ALA A 494 0.28 -5.06 6.83
N ASP A 495 1.10 -5.07 5.77
CA ASP A 495 1.55 -3.84 5.11
C ASP A 495 0.46 -3.38 4.14
N THR A 496 0.00 -2.14 4.21
CA THR A 496 -1.04 -1.63 3.30
C THR A 496 -0.56 -0.48 2.43
N SER A 497 0.76 -0.20 2.47
CA SER A 497 1.35 0.98 1.84
C SER A 497 1.51 0.85 0.32
N ASN A 498 1.42 -0.37 -0.21
CA ASN A 498 1.68 -0.75 -1.60
C ASN A 498 0.49 -1.49 -2.25
N ASP A 499 -0.69 -1.43 -1.64
CA ASP A 499 -1.88 -2.17 -2.04
C ASP A 499 -2.72 -1.46 -3.10
N SER A 500 -2.25 -0.34 -3.67
CA SER A 500 -3.00 0.41 -4.68
C SER A 500 -2.17 0.69 -5.93
N ALA A 501 -2.82 0.64 -7.09
CA ALA A 501 -2.24 1.02 -8.36
C ALA A 501 -3.22 1.85 -9.18
N SER A 502 -2.69 2.87 -9.85
CA SER A 502 -3.45 3.72 -10.75
C SER A 502 -2.89 3.64 -12.16
N ASP A 503 -3.78 3.74 -13.14
CA ASP A 503 -3.42 3.69 -14.55
C ASP A 503 -4.15 4.82 -15.29
N ALA A 504 -3.36 5.72 -15.89
CA ALA A 504 -3.86 6.89 -16.59
C ALA A 504 -4.09 6.55 -18.07
N THR A 505 -5.35 6.62 -18.50
CA THR A 505 -5.77 6.22 -19.83
C THR A 505 -6.15 7.42 -20.68
N THR A 506 -5.57 7.48 -21.87
CA THR A 506 -5.93 8.46 -22.89
C THR A 506 -7.21 8.02 -23.60
N ILE A 507 -8.17 8.93 -23.70
CA ILE A 507 -9.45 8.72 -24.37
C ILE A 507 -9.49 9.56 -25.64
N VAL A 508 -9.69 8.91 -26.78
CA VAL A 508 -9.85 9.53 -28.09
C VAL A 508 -11.31 9.42 -28.57
N SER A 509 -11.64 10.15 -29.63
CA SER A 509 -12.93 10.06 -30.32
C SER A 509 -12.70 9.76 -31.79
N SER A 510 -13.60 9.00 -32.39
CA SER A 510 -13.60 8.67 -33.81
C SER A 510 -15.03 8.46 -34.28
N ALA A 511 -15.42 9.21 -35.31
CA ALA A 511 -16.65 9.01 -36.05
C ALA A 511 -16.29 8.43 -37.43
N ASP A 512 -17.22 7.75 -38.09
CA ASP A 512 -17.03 7.22 -39.45
C ASP A 512 -18.27 7.70 -40.21
N LEU A 513 -18.06 8.72 -41.04
CA LEU A 513 -19.09 9.53 -41.68
C LEU A 513 -19.16 9.22 -43.17
N SER A 514 -20.23 8.55 -43.58
CA SER A 514 -20.48 8.22 -44.98
C SER A 514 -21.68 8.96 -45.57
N LEU A 515 -21.61 9.20 -46.88
CA LEU A 515 -22.67 9.81 -47.68
C LEU A 515 -23.25 8.82 -48.68
N THR A 516 -24.55 8.96 -48.91
CA THR A 516 -25.19 8.50 -50.15
C THR A 516 -25.95 9.66 -50.77
N ASN A 517 -25.94 9.74 -52.10
CA ASN A 517 -26.68 10.76 -52.84
C ASN A 517 -27.42 10.08 -53.98
N VAL A 518 -28.74 10.23 -54.02
CA VAL A 518 -29.59 9.54 -54.99
C VAL A 518 -30.64 10.47 -55.56
N VAL A 519 -30.94 10.32 -56.85
CA VAL A 519 -32.11 10.95 -57.48
C VAL A 519 -33.35 10.18 -57.04
N THR A 520 -34.16 10.77 -56.17
CA THR A 520 -35.37 10.11 -55.63
C THR A 520 -36.60 10.36 -56.48
N SER A 521 -36.64 11.47 -57.22
CA SER A 521 -37.65 11.72 -58.24
C SER A 521 -37.11 12.67 -59.29
N SER A 522 -37.46 12.46 -60.56
CA SER A 522 -37.15 13.43 -61.63
C SER A 522 -38.35 13.60 -62.56
N GLY A 523 -38.64 14.84 -62.92
CA GLY A 523 -39.57 15.15 -64.00
C GLY A 523 -38.91 14.96 -65.37
N SER A 524 -39.75 14.93 -66.41
CA SER A 524 -39.30 14.69 -67.77
C SER A 524 -38.92 15.99 -68.49
N GLY A 525 -37.62 16.31 -68.44
CA GLY A 525 -37.01 17.38 -69.24
C GLY A 525 -37.04 18.79 -68.63
N ILE A 526 -36.66 19.77 -69.44
CA ILE A 526 -36.53 21.19 -69.03
C ILE A 526 -37.85 21.73 -68.46
N GLY A 527 -37.75 22.49 -67.37
CA GLY A 527 -38.85 23.13 -66.65
C GLY A 527 -39.48 22.26 -65.55
N THR A 528 -39.12 20.99 -65.47
CA THR A 528 -39.60 20.08 -64.42
C THR A 528 -38.62 19.99 -63.25
N ASN A 529 -39.07 19.51 -62.08
CA ASN A 529 -38.23 19.40 -60.89
C ASN A 529 -37.58 18.01 -60.79
N ALA A 530 -36.34 17.99 -60.30
CA ALA A 530 -35.67 16.80 -59.80
C ALA A 530 -35.40 16.96 -58.30
N THR A 531 -35.53 15.86 -57.57
CA THR A 531 -35.25 15.77 -56.13
C THR A 531 -34.09 14.83 -55.91
N PHE A 532 -33.09 15.34 -55.19
CA PHE A 532 -31.92 14.60 -54.73
C PHE A 532 -32.06 14.40 -53.23
N THR A 533 -31.74 13.20 -52.75
CA THR A 533 -31.69 12.91 -51.32
C THR A 533 -30.27 12.55 -50.94
N VAL A 534 -29.65 13.41 -50.15
CA VAL A 534 -28.37 13.15 -49.49
C VAL A 534 -28.66 12.50 -48.14
N THR A 535 -28.03 11.38 -47.83
CA THR A 535 -28.09 10.73 -46.52
C THR A 535 -26.69 10.70 -45.92
N LEU A 536 -26.53 11.30 -44.75
CA LEU A 536 -25.32 11.26 -43.93
C LEU A 536 -25.49 10.21 -42.84
N THR A 537 -24.53 9.31 -42.68
CA THR A 537 -24.55 8.24 -41.67
C THR A 537 -23.29 8.30 -40.83
N ASN A 538 -23.42 8.11 -39.51
CA ASN A 538 -22.28 7.91 -38.61
C ASN A 538 -22.20 6.44 -38.18
N SER A 539 -21.33 5.65 -38.78
CA SER A 539 -21.08 4.25 -38.42
C SER A 539 -20.03 4.08 -37.32
N GLY A 540 -19.34 5.16 -36.96
CA GLY A 540 -18.27 5.17 -35.97
C GLY A 540 -18.77 5.04 -34.53
N PRO A 541 -17.89 4.68 -33.59
CA PRO A 541 -18.26 4.49 -32.19
C PRO A 541 -18.58 5.80 -31.45
N SER A 542 -17.98 6.93 -31.85
CA SER A 542 -18.23 8.22 -31.21
C SER A 542 -19.31 9.02 -31.93
N ASP A 543 -20.04 9.83 -31.17
CA ASP A 543 -20.92 10.85 -31.75
C ASP A 543 -20.09 11.87 -32.55
N ALA A 544 -20.56 12.21 -33.74
CA ALA A 544 -19.98 13.25 -34.57
C ALA A 544 -20.63 14.60 -34.25
N THR A 545 -19.86 15.68 -34.30
CA THR A 545 -20.29 17.05 -33.99
C THR A 545 -19.74 18.06 -34.98
N ASN A 546 -20.44 19.19 -35.12
CA ASN A 546 -20.10 20.28 -36.03
C ASN A 546 -19.88 19.82 -37.49
N ILE A 547 -20.71 18.90 -37.95
CA ILE A 547 -20.60 18.30 -39.28
C ILE A 547 -21.05 19.30 -40.33
N GLN A 548 -20.29 19.44 -41.40
CA GLN A 548 -20.64 20.23 -42.57
C GLN A 548 -20.55 19.38 -43.83
N VAL A 549 -21.66 19.24 -44.54
CA VAL A 549 -21.72 18.57 -45.84
C VAL A 549 -21.95 19.62 -46.92
N LYS A 550 -21.20 19.59 -48.01
CA LYS A 550 -21.36 20.51 -49.14
C LYS A 550 -21.94 19.78 -50.34
N ASP A 551 -23.13 20.18 -50.77
CA ASP A 551 -23.78 19.76 -52.01
C ASP A 551 -24.45 20.99 -52.64
N LEU A 552 -23.73 21.67 -53.54
CA LEU A 552 -24.25 22.83 -54.25
C LEU A 552 -24.82 22.35 -55.59
N LEU A 553 -26.12 22.60 -55.82
CA LEU A 553 -26.76 22.22 -57.09
C LEU A 553 -25.96 22.80 -58.29
N PRO A 554 -25.58 21.96 -59.26
CA PRO A 554 -24.74 22.37 -60.39
C PRO A 554 -25.49 23.25 -61.39
N SER A 555 -24.75 23.85 -62.33
CA SER A 555 -25.34 24.40 -63.54
C SER A 555 -26.17 23.34 -64.27
N GLY A 556 -27.36 23.71 -64.75
CA GLY A 556 -28.34 22.75 -65.27
C GLY A 556 -29.56 22.57 -64.36
N LEU A 557 -29.45 22.99 -63.10
CA LEU A 557 -30.52 23.03 -62.12
C LEU A 557 -30.67 24.43 -61.51
N THR A 558 -31.90 24.90 -61.35
CA THR A 558 -32.23 26.09 -60.57
C THR A 558 -32.78 25.64 -59.22
N TYR A 559 -32.21 26.09 -58.11
CA TYR A 559 -32.70 25.74 -56.77
C TYR A 559 -34.17 26.12 -56.57
N VAL A 560 -34.97 25.18 -56.07
CA VAL A 560 -36.40 25.37 -55.74
C VAL A 560 -36.60 25.36 -54.23
N SER A 561 -36.14 24.29 -53.56
CA SER A 561 -36.31 24.12 -52.12
C SER A 561 -35.33 23.09 -51.55
N SER A 562 -35.13 23.15 -50.23
CA SER A 562 -34.41 22.13 -49.46
C SER A 562 -35.20 21.75 -48.22
N THR A 563 -35.18 20.47 -47.86
CA THR A 563 -35.80 19.96 -46.63
C THR A 563 -34.78 19.13 -45.86
N PRO A 564 -33.99 19.74 -44.95
CA PRO A 564 -33.12 18.98 -44.05
C PRO A 564 -33.96 18.28 -42.97
N GLY A 565 -33.72 16.99 -42.74
CA GLY A 565 -34.29 16.24 -41.62
C GLY A 565 -33.67 16.63 -40.28
N THR A 566 -32.39 17.02 -40.31
CA THR A 566 -31.63 17.55 -39.17
C THR A 566 -30.78 18.72 -39.63
N GLY A 567 -30.60 19.74 -38.79
CA GLY A 567 -29.70 20.86 -39.10
C GLY A 567 -30.29 21.86 -40.09
N THR A 568 -29.41 22.60 -40.77
CA THR A 568 -29.80 23.69 -41.67
C THR A 568 -28.99 23.68 -42.96
N TYR A 569 -29.64 23.95 -44.09
CA TYR A 569 -28.99 24.06 -45.40
C TYR A 569 -28.99 25.50 -45.91
N ASN A 570 -27.85 25.95 -46.44
CA ASN A 570 -27.70 27.25 -47.08
C ASN A 570 -27.57 27.06 -48.61
N SER A 571 -28.61 27.43 -49.35
CA SER A 571 -28.65 27.26 -50.80
C SER A 571 -27.69 28.15 -51.59
N ALA A 572 -27.17 29.23 -50.98
CA ALA A 572 -26.20 30.09 -51.64
C ALA A 572 -24.78 29.48 -51.62
N THR A 573 -24.44 28.71 -50.58
CA THR A 573 -23.12 28.08 -50.42
C THR A 573 -23.13 26.57 -50.68
N GLY A 574 -24.30 25.94 -50.65
CA GLY A 574 -24.46 24.50 -50.73
C GLY A 574 -24.13 23.77 -49.43
N VAL A 575 -23.94 24.49 -48.33
CA VAL A 575 -23.51 23.89 -47.06
C VAL A 575 -24.71 23.48 -46.22
N TRP A 576 -24.75 22.20 -45.84
CA TRP A 576 -25.63 21.60 -44.86
C TRP A 576 -24.88 21.41 -43.54
N THR A 577 -25.33 22.08 -42.48
CA THR A 577 -24.71 21.98 -41.16
C THR A 577 -25.55 21.11 -40.24
N VAL A 578 -24.94 20.08 -39.66
CA VAL A 578 -25.53 19.16 -38.68
C VAL A 578 -24.75 19.26 -37.38
N ALA A 579 -25.40 19.80 -36.33
CA ALA A 579 -24.71 20.10 -35.06
C ALA A 579 -24.15 18.86 -34.36
N SER A 580 -24.91 17.76 -34.38
CA SER A 580 -24.46 16.46 -33.88
C SER A 580 -25.21 15.31 -34.56
N LEU A 581 -24.51 14.20 -34.79
CA LEU A 581 -25.05 12.94 -35.25
C LEU A 581 -24.54 11.82 -34.35
N ALA A 582 -25.46 11.17 -33.63
CA ALA A 582 -25.12 10.09 -32.72
C ALA A 582 -24.52 8.88 -33.45
N SER A 583 -23.68 8.11 -32.76
CA SER A 583 -23.16 6.83 -33.26
C SER A 583 -24.30 5.90 -33.74
N GLY A 584 -24.16 5.29 -34.91
CA GLY A 584 -25.13 4.42 -35.56
C GLY A 584 -26.38 5.13 -36.15
N SER A 585 -26.41 6.46 -36.16
CA SER A 585 -27.56 7.24 -36.67
C SER A 585 -27.31 7.82 -38.06
N SER A 586 -28.40 8.16 -38.76
CA SER A 586 -28.37 8.86 -40.05
C SER A 586 -29.25 10.11 -40.04
N ALA A 587 -28.88 11.09 -40.87
CA ALA A 587 -29.67 12.28 -41.17
C ALA A 587 -29.83 12.41 -42.69
N THR A 588 -30.88 13.10 -43.16
CA THR A 588 -31.15 13.29 -44.59
C THR A 588 -31.32 14.76 -44.95
N LEU A 589 -30.98 15.09 -46.19
CA LEU A 589 -31.24 16.37 -46.84
C LEU A 589 -31.89 16.11 -48.21
N GLN A 590 -33.10 16.63 -48.41
CA GLN A 590 -33.72 16.65 -49.74
C GLN A 590 -33.44 17.99 -50.42
N LEU A 591 -32.89 17.95 -51.64
CA LEU A 591 -32.65 19.11 -52.49
C LEU A 591 -33.53 19.02 -53.74
N VAL A 592 -34.33 20.05 -54.00
CA VAL A 592 -35.19 20.14 -55.18
C VAL A 592 -34.64 21.21 -56.12
N GLY A 593 -34.35 20.82 -57.35
CA GLY A 593 -33.88 21.70 -58.42
C GLY A 593 -34.76 21.59 -59.67
N GLN A 594 -35.07 22.71 -60.30
CA GLN A 594 -35.74 22.75 -61.61
C GLN A 594 -34.72 22.59 -62.74
N ILE A 595 -34.94 21.61 -63.61
CA ILE A 595 -34.08 21.29 -64.76
C ILE A 595 -34.14 22.44 -65.77
N ASN A 596 -32.99 23.01 -66.15
CA ASN A 596 -32.90 24.11 -67.12
C ASN A 596 -31.98 23.81 -68.32
N SER A 597 -31.27 22.68 -68.33
CA SER A 597 -30.42 22.24 -69.44
C SER A 597 -30.72 20.80 -69.88
N LEU A 598 -30.35 20.47 -71.12
CA LEU A 598 -30.31 19.10 -71.62
C LEU A 598 -28.98 18.43 -71.29
N GLY A 599 -28.94 17.10 -71.31
CA GLY A 599 -27.74 16.29 -71.11
C GLY A 599 -27.58 15.74 -69.70
N ALA A 600 -26.37 15.26 -69.40
CA ALA A 600 -26.02 14.72 -68.09
C ALA A 600 -25.82 15.85 -67.07
N ILE A 601 -26.50 15.74 -65.94
CA ILE A 601 -26.39 16.64 -64.79
C ILE A 601 -26.01 15.78 -63.59
N SER A 602 -24.92 16.14 -62.90
CA SER A 602 -24.45 15.44 -61.70
C SER A 602 -24.27 16.40 -60.54
N THR A 603 -24.77 16.03 -59.37
CA THR A 603 -24.56 16.74 -58.10
C THR A 603 -23.69 15.86 -57.20
N THR A 604 -22.78 16.48 -56.45
CA THR A 604 -21.81 15.79 -55.60
C THR A 604 -21.87 16.38 -54.21
N ALA A 605 -22.19 15.54 -53.23
CA ALA A 605 -22.15 15.85 -51.82
C ALA A 605 -20.83 15.36 -51.22
N GLU A 606 -20.24 16.14 -50.31
CA GLU A 606 -19.01 15.78 -49.61
C GLU A 606 -19.02 16.29 -48.17
N VAL A 607 -18.54 15.48 -47.22
CA VAL A 607 -18.26 15.96 -45.86
C VAL A 607 -17.05 16.88 -45.93
N THR A 608 -17.24 18.14 -45.54
CA THR A 608 -16.22 19.18 -45.59
C THR A 608 -15.61 19.52 -44.24
N ALA A 609 -16.29 19.15 -43.14
CA ALA A 609 -15.76 19.29 -41.79
C ALA A 609 -16.54 18.40 -40.79
N SER A 610 -15.85 17.97 -39.74
CA SER A 610 -16.37 17.37 -38.50
C SER A 610 -15.35 17.58 -37.38
N ASP A 611 -15.78 17.57 -36.12
CA ASP A 611 -14.84 17.66 -34.98
C ASP A 611 -14.11 16.34 -34.71
N GLN A 612 -14.78 15.22 -34.99
CA GLN A 612 -14.22 13.88 -34.78
C GLN A 612 -13.51 13.42 -36.06
N PRO A 613 -12.30 12.87 -35.95
CA PRO A 613 -11.59 12.33 -37.09
C PRO A 613 -12.30 11.09 -37.62
N ASP A 614 -12.28 11.01 -38.94
CA ASP A 614 -12.75 9.89 -39.73
C ASP A 614 -11.58 8.95 -40.07
N PRO A 615 -11.64 7.64 -39.75
CA PRO A 615 -10.54 6.70 -39.95
C PRO A 615 -10.10 6.49 -41.40
N ASP A 616 -11.01 6.59 -42.36
CA ASP A 616 -10.75 6.24 -43.76
C ASP A 616 -11.16 7.32 -44.77
N SER A 617 -11.75 8.42 -44.31
CA SER A 617 -12.05 9.59 -45.13
C SER A 617 -11.33 10.86 -44.65
N THR A 618 -10.96 11.76 -45.56
CA THR A 618 -10.37 13.07 -45.20
C THR A 618 -11.27 14.20 -45.68
N PRO A 619 -11.92 14.97 -44.77
CA PRO A 619 -12.87 15.99 -45.17
C PRO A 619 -12.31 17.04 -46.15
N ASN A 620 -13.12 17.44 -47.13
CA ASN A 620 -12.83 18.48 -48.11
C ASN A 620 -11.56 18.21 -48.96
N ASN A 621 -11.30 16.96 -49.33
CA ASN A 621 -10.18 16.56 -50.19
C ASN A 621 -10.60 16.20 -51.64
N HIS A 622 -11.90 16.14 -51.93
CA HIS A 622 -12.49 15.78 -53.22
C HIS A 622 -12.08 14.40 -53.76
N VAL A 623 -11.92 13.39 -52.91
CA VAL A 623 -11.54 12.03 -53.33
C VAL A 623 -12.77 11.14 -53.52
N ALA A 624 -13.14 10.87 -54.78
CA ALA A 624 -14.36 10.12 -55.13
C ALA A 624 -14.40 8.63 -54.70
N THR A 625 -13.29 8.09 -54.19
CA THR A 625 -13.23 6.71 -53.65
C THR A 625 -13.46 6.64 -52.15
N GLU A 626 -13.42 7.78 -51.46
CA GLU A 626 -13.78 7.90 -50.04
C GLU A 626 -15.31 7.90 -49.90
N ASP A 627 -15.82 7.38 -48.79
CA ASP A 627 -17.26 7.21 -48.59
C ASP A 627 -17.93 8.46 -48.00
N ASP A 628 -17.15 9.45 -47.62
CA ASP A 628 -17.61 10.79 -47.25
C ASP A 628 -18.01 11.65 -48.47
N GLN A 629 -17.88 11.12 -49.69
CA GLN A 629 -18.30 11.74 -50.94
C GLN A 629 -19.31 10.85 -51.70
N ALA A 630 -20.41 11.45 -52.16
CA ALA A 630 -21.41 10.75 -52.98
C ALA A 630 -21.99 11.63 -54.08
N SER A 631 -22.12 11.04 -55.28
CA SER A 631 -22.68 11.74 -56.45
C SER A 631 -23.97 11.10 -56.93
N ALA A 632 -24.92 11.95 -57.32
CA ALA A 632 -26.14 11.55 -58.02
C ALA A 632 -26.15 12.17 -59.41
N SER A 633 -26.56 11.39 -60.41
CA SER A 633 -26.68 11.90 -61.78
C SER A 633 -28.06 11.62 -62.36
N LEU A 634 -28.52 12.55 -63.19
CA LEU A 634 -29.66 12.38 -64.07
C LEU A 634 -29.26 12.78 -65.48
N SER A 635 -29.97 12.26 -66.47
CA SER A 635 -29.77 12.63 -67.87
C SER A 635 -31.11 13.03 -68.47
N THR A 636 -31.10 14.13 -69.21
CA THR A 636 -32.27 14.63 -69.92
C THR A 636 -31.99 14.58 -71.42
N SER A 637 -32.87 13.92 -72.17
CA SER A 637 -32.75 13.81 -73.63
C SER A 637 -33.67 14.78 -74.35
N PRO A 638 -33.29 15.25 -75.55
CA PRO A 638 -34.15 16.11 -76.37
C PRO A 638 -35.48 15.42 -76.75
N PRO A 639 -36.47 16.18 -77.27
CA PRO A 639 -37.68 15.56 -77.82
C PRO A 639 -37.32 14.76 -79.09
N SER A 640 -38.06 13.70 -79.36
CA SER A 640 -37.87 12.85 -80.53
C SER A 640 -39.24 12.46 -81.07
N ILE A 641 -39.54 12.83 -82.31
CA ILE A 641 -40.84 12.52 -82.93
C ILE A 641 -40.68 11.35 -83.87
N THR A 642 -41.31 10.23 -83.55
CA THR A 642 -41.41 9.07 -84.43
C THR A 642 -42.67 9.19 -85.28
N LEU A 643 -42.52 9.02 -86.60
CA LEU A 643 -43.62 9.05 -87.55
C LEU A 643 -43.93 7.64 -88.05
N CYS A 644 -45.21 7.38 -88.32
CA CYS A 644 -45.62 6.19 -89.05
C CYS A 644 -46.75 6.51 -90.03
N LYS A 645 -46.50 6.27 -91.32
CA LYS A 645 -47.46 6.47 -92.40
C LYS A 645 -48.12 5.16 -92.79
N THR A 646 -49.45 5.13 -92.79
CA THR A 646 -50.26 3.97 -93.18
C THR A 646 -51.40 4.42 -94.09
N ILE A 647 -52.06 3.46 -94.74
CA ILE A 647 -53.34 3.71 -95.41
C ILE A 647 -54.43 3.66 -94.33
N GLN A 648 -55.43 4.54 -94.44
CA GLN A 648 -56.53 4.64 -93.47
C GLN A 648 -57.19 3.26 -93.27
N GLY A 649 -57.24 2.79 -92.02
CA GLY A 649 -57.77 1.47 -91.65
C GLY A 649 -56.73 0.34 -91.60
N GLN A 650 -55.47 0.58 -91.97
CA GLN A 650 -54.36 -0.36 -91.77
C GLN A 650 -53.57 -0.05 -90.48
N PRO A 651 -52.99 -1.08 -89.82
CA PRO A 651 -52.09 -0.89 -88.68
C PRO A 651 -50.76 -0.25 -89.11
N CYS A 652 -49.99 0.21 -88.12
CA CYS A 652 -48.64 0.72 -88.29
C CYS A 652 -47.60 -0.33 -87.84
N PRO A 653 -46.66 -0.79 -88.68
CA PRO A 653 -46.54 -0.54 -90.13
C PRO A 653 -47.63 -1.26 -90.95
N PRO A 654 -47.91 -0.85 -92.21
CA PRO A 654 -48.99 -1.43 -93.01
C PRO A 654 -48.72 -2.90 -93.35
N THR A 655 -49.75 -3.74 -93.24
CA THR A 655 -49.65 -5.20 -93.45
C THR A 655 -49.90 -5.65 -94.88
N SER A 656 -50.41 -4.77 -95.73
CA SER A 656 -50.67 -5.07 -97.14
C SER A 656 -50.66 -3.81 -98.00
N THR A 657 -50.32 -3.97 -99.28
CA THR A 657 -50.45 -2.93 -100.31
C THR A 657 -51.75 -3.18 -101.10
N PRO A 658 -52.78 -2.34 -100.97
CA PRO A 658 -54.01 -2.50 -101.73
C PRO A 658 -53.76 -2.22 -103.21
N SER A 659 -54.29 -3.09 -104.09
CA SER A 659 -54.36 -2.83 -105.53
C SER A 659 -55.64 -2.08 -105.83
N LEU A 660 -55.53 -0.85 -106.36
CA LEU A 660 -56.66 0.04 -106.62
C LEU A 660 -56.60 0.57 -108.06
N PRO A 661 -57.73 0.61 -108.80
CA PRO A 661 -57.75 1.12 -110.17
C PRO A 661 -57.66 2.66 -110.23
N PRO A 662 -57.27 3.23 -111.39
CA PRO A 662 -57.40 4.66 -111.68
C PRO A 662 -58.78 5.23 -111.29
N GLY A 663 -58.79 6.44 -110.72
CA GLY A 663 -59.98 7.11 -110.18
C GLY A 663 -60.29 6.80 -108.71
N SER A 664 -59.61 5.83 -108.09
CA SER A 664 -59.80 5.49 -106.66
C SER A 664 -59.16 6.53 -105.73
N ASP A 665 -59.82 6.84 -104.62
CA ASP A 665 -59.25 7.65 -103.53
C ASP A 665 -58.44 6.77 -102.56
N ILE A 666 -57.25 7.21 -102.18
CA ILE A 666 -56.43 6.63 -101.11
C ILE A 666 -56.25 7.68 -100.02
N SER A 667 -56.66 7.34 -98.80
CA SER A 667 -56.36 8.15 -97.62
C SER A 667 -55.15 7.61 -96.89
N TYR A 668 -54.17 8.46 -96.62
CA TYR A 668 -53.05 8.16 -95.76
C TYR A 668 -53.26 8.77 -94.38
N VAL A 669 -52.84 8.05 -93.34
CA VAL A 669 -52.76 8.53 -91.96
C VAL A 669 -51.30 8.46 -91.53
N ILE A 670 -50.77 9.56 -91.02
CA ILE A 670 -49.44 9.64 -90.43
C ILE A 670 -49.65 9.83 -88.92
N THR A 671 -49.38 8.80 -88.13
CA THR A 671 -49.32 8.94 -86.68
C THR A 671 -47.96 9.49 -86.30
N PHE A 672 -47.94 10.38 -85.31
CA PHE A 672 -46.72 10.91 -84.73
C PHE A 672 -46.76 10.70 -83.22
N THR A 673 -45.64 10.27 -82.66
CA THR A 673 -45.49 10.04 -81.21
C THR A 673 -44.19 10.67 -80.74
N ASN A 674 -44.24 11.47 -79.67
CA ASN A 674 -43.03 11.91 -79.00
C ASN A 674 -42.49 10.78 -78.12
N THR A 675 -41.37 10.22 -78.56
CA THR A 675 -40.62 9.15 -77.89
C THR A 675 -39.35 9.69 -77.21
N GLY A 676 -39.12 11.02 -77.25
CA GLY A 676 -37.99 11.67 -76.60
C GLY A 676 -38.20 11.95 -75.11
N GLY A 677 -37.21 12.57 -74.46
CA GLY A 677 -37.22 12.80 -73.01
C GLY A 677 -37.91 14.08 -72.55
N SER A 678 -38.21 15.00 -73.47
CA SER A 678 -38.83 16.30 -73.17
C SER A 678 -40.05 16.57 -74.04
N TYR A 679 -40.81 17.61 -73.73
CA TYR A 679 -41.87 18.11 -74.61
C TYR A 679 -41.33 18.49 -75.99
N ALA A 680 -42.05 18.12 -77.05
CA ALA A 680 -41.77 18.60 -78.40
C ALA A 680 -42.67 19.80 -78.71
N SER A 681 -42.11 20.90 -79.21
CA SER A 681 -42.85 22.10 -79.57
C SER A 681 -42.41 22.66 -80.92
N GLY A 682 -43.31 23.37 -81.61
CA GLY A 682 -43.00 24.06 -82.87
C GLY A 682 -42.60 23.15 -84.04
N PHE A 683 -42.95 21.86 -84.00
CA PHE A 683 -42.54 20.90 -85.02
C PHE A 683 -43.45 20.95 -86.26
N VAL A 684 -42.92 20.44 -87.37
CA VAL A 684 -43.59 20.43 -88.67
C VAL A 684 -43.54 19.02 -89.23
N ILE A 685 -44.67 18.53 -89.73
CA ILE A 685 -44.75 17.32 -90.55
C ILE A 685 -45.00 17.76 -91.99
N THR A 686 -44.18 17.30 -92.92
CA THR A 686 -44.36 17.54 -94.36
C THR A 686 -44.41 16.18 -95.06
N ASP A 687 -45.41 16.00 -95.92
CA ASP A 687 -45.57 14.77 -96.68
C ASP A 687 -45.68 15.09 -98.19
N PRO A 688 -44.85 14.46 -99.04
CA PRO A 688 -44.97 14.61 -100.49
C PRO A 688 -46.18 13.84 -101.00
N VAL A 689 -46.99 14.50 -101.82
CA VAL A 689 -48.11 13.87 -102.53
C VAL A 689 -47.53 12.92 -103.58
N PRO A 690 -47.92 11.62 -103.60
CA PRO A 690 -47.38 10.66 -104.54
C PRO A 690 -47.57 11.09 -106.00
N ALA A 691 -46.51 10.92 -106.79
CA ALA A 691 -46.59 11.12 -108.23
C ALA A 691 -47.70 10.23 -108.84
N SER A 692 -48.35 10.72 -109.88
CA SER A 692 -49.51 10.07 -110.51
C SER A 692 -50.78 10.00 -109.66
N THR A 693 -50.90 10.89 -108.68
CA THR A 693 -52.16 11.13 -107.97
C THR A 693 -52.55 12.61 -108.02
N ASP A 694 -53.84 12.91 -107.93
CA ASP A 694 -54.35 14.28 -107.74
C ASP A 694 -54.76 14.44 -106.26
N PHE A 695 -54.32 15.50 -105.57
CA PHE A 695 -54.61 15.71 -104.14
C PHE A 695 -56.07 16.10 -103.93
N LYS A 696 -56.76 15.52 -102.95
CA LYS A 696 -58.14 15.88 -102.61
C LYS A 696 -58.17 17.16 -101.76
N VAL A 697 -58.73 18.23 -102.31
CA VAL A 697 -58.76 19.55 -101.66
C VAL A 697 -59.45 19.46 -100.29
N GLY A 698 -58.80 20.00 -99.26
CA GLY A 698 -59.31 19.99 -97.88
C GLY A 698 -59.13 18.68 -97.12
N SER A 699 -58.54 17.63 -97.72
CA SER A 699 -58.30 16.35 -97.02
C SER A 699 -57.13 16.36 -96.04
N GLY A 700 -56.27 17.38 -96.10
CA GLY A 700 -55.16 17.59 -95.17
C GLY A 700 -55.67 17.99 -93.78
N THR A 701 -55.92 17.04 -92.90
CA THR A 701 -56.48 17.29 -91.56
C THR A 701 -55.57 16.74 -90.46
N ALA A 702 -55.85 17.08 -89.20
CA ALA A 702 -55.17 16.51 -88.05
C ALA A 702 -56.17 16.08 -86.97
N THR A 703 -55.86 14.98 -86.28
CA THR A 703 -56.58 14.47 -85.11
C THR A 703 -55.62 14.49 -83.93
N LEU A 704 -55.83 15.43 -83.01
CA LEU A 704 -54.85 15.77 -81.95
C LEU A 704 -55.24 15.30 -80.55
N GLY A 705 -56.44 14.73 -80.38
CA GLY A 705 -56.91 14.25 -79.08
C GLY A 705 -56.78 15.30 -77.98
N THR A 706 -56.21 14.91 -76.84
CA THR A 706 -55.97 15.74 -75.65
C THR A 706 -54.58 16.38 -75.60
N THR A 707 -53.81 16.33 -76.70
CA THR A 707 -52.42 16.84 -76.73
C THR A 707 -52.30 18.35 -76.48
N GLY A 708 -53.39 19.12 -76.66
CA GLY A 708 -53.36 20.59 -76.53
C GLY A 708 -52.61 21.29 -77.68
N LEU A 709 -52.20 20.54 -78.71
CA LEU A 709 -51.61 21.11 -79.92
C LEU A 709 -52.65 21.84 -80.77
N THR A 710 -52.21 22.88 -81.46
CA THR A 710 -52.95 23.48 -82.60
C THR A 710 -52.14 23.27 -83.88
N VAL A 711 -52.84 23.21 -85.02
CA VAL A 711 -52.21 22.93 -86.31
C VAL A 711 -52.65 23.95 -87.36
N VAL A 712 -51.69 24.38 -88.18
CA VAL A 712 -51.94 25.12 -89.41
C VAL A 712 -51.52 24.24 -90.59
N VAL A 713 -52.45 24.00 -91.52
CA VAL A 713 -52.20 23.19 -92.71
C VAL A 713 -51.95 24.09 -93.91
N THR A 714 -50.84 23.86 -94.58
CA THR A 714 -50.42 24.59 -95.79
C THR A 714 -50.07 23.59 -96.89
N TYR A 715 -50.16 24.03 -98.13
CA TYR A 715 -49.94 23.21 -99.33
C TYR A 715 -48.93 23.92 -100.21
N SER A 716 -48.11 23.16 -100.94
CA SER A 716 -47.15 23.74 -101.87
C SER A 716 -47.02 22.95 -103.17
N ASN A 717 -46.53 23.64 -104.20
CA ASN A 717 -46.12 23.06 -105.48
C ASN A 717 -44.61 22.81 -105.53
N ASP A 718 -44.14 22.24 -106.65
CA ASP A 718 -42.72 21.93 -106.89
C ASP A 718 -41.81 23.16 -106.95
N ASN A 719 -42.38 24.35 -107.13
CA ASN A 719 -41.65 25.62 -107.12
C ASN A 719 -41.53 26.22 -105.70
N GLY A 720 -42.07 25.55 -104.68
CA GLY A 720 -42.00 25.98 -103.28
C GLY A 720 -43.00 27.06 -102.88
N SER A 721 -43.90 27.49 -103.77
CA SER A 721 -44.98 28.43 -103.40
C SER A 721 -45.94 27.75 -102.43
N THR A 722 -46.23 28.39 -101.30
CA THR A 722 -47.15 27.85 -100.27
C THR A 722 -48.47 28.62 -100.23
N TRP A 723 -49.59 27.92 -100.03
CA TRP A 723 -50.91 28.52 -99.85
C TRP A 723 -51.77 27.74 -98.85
N THR A 724 -52.88 28.33 -98.44
CA THR A 724 -53.96 27.70 -97.66
C THR A 724 -55.20 27.59 -98.54
N TYR A 725 -55.91 26.46 -98.52
CA TYR A 725 -57.17 26.34 -99.26
C TYR A 725 -58.31 27.07 -98.54
N THR A 726 -59.12 27.77 -99.33
CA THR A 726 -60.51 28.16 -99.02
C THR A 726 -61.36 27.48 -100.10
N PRO A 727 -62.47 26.79 -99.79
CA PRO A 727 -63.00 25.75 -100.66
C PRO A 727 -63.50 26.29 -102.01
N ALA A 728 -63.36 25.44 -103.04
CA ALA A 728 -63.93 25.50 -104.38
C ALA A 728 -63.06 26.11 -105.50
N SER A 729 -62.15 25.30 -106.06
CA SER A 729 -62.15 24.87 -107.47
C SER A 729 -60.84 24.14 -107.80
N GLY A 730 -60.89 23.14 -108.68
CA GLY A 730 -59.73 22.27 -108.93
C GLY A 730 -58.59 22.99 -109.68
N GLY A 731 -57.35 22.63 -109.36
CA GLY A 731 -56.13 23.18 -109.96
C GLY A 731 -55.39 22.17 -110.84
N GLY A 732 -54.61 22.66 -111.82
CA GLY A 732 -53.66 21.84 -112.59
C GLY A 732 -54.27 20.79 -113.55
N GLY A 733 -55.54 20.93 -113.92
CA GLY A 733 -56.25 20.00 -114.81
C GLY A 733 -56.78 18.73 -114.15
N ALA A 734 -56.98 18.75 -112.82
CA ALA A 734 -57.62 17.68 -112.04
C ALA A 734 -59.16 17.79 -112.05
N SER A 735 -59.84 16.69 -111.68
CA SER A 735 -61.31 16.67 -111.52
C SER A 735 -61.79 17.60 -110.39
N ALA A 736 -63.04 18.06 -110.45
CA ALA A 736 -63.61 18.94 -109.43
C ALA A 736 -63.45 18.36 -108.01
N GLY A 737 -62.90 19.15 -107.09
CA GLY A 737 -62.57 18.72 -105.72
C GLY A 737 -61.14 18.19 -105.54
N TYR A 738 -60.33 18.15 -106.60
CA TYR A 738 -58.93 17.72 -106.58
C TYR A 738 -58.00 18.77 -107.18
N ASP A 739 -56.73 18.77 -106.79
CA ASP A 739 -55.70 19.68 -107.30
C ASP A 739 -54.40 18.92 -107.60
N ARG A 740 -53.93 19.03 -108.84
CA ARG A 740 -52.70 18.39 -109.30
C ARG A 740 -51.43 19.19 -108.97
N ASN A 741 -51.57 20.48 -108.65
CA ASN A 741 -50.44 21.35 -108.35
C ASN A 741 -49.95 21.20 -106.90
N VAL A 742 -50.69 20.51 -106.03
CA VAL A 742 -50.24 20.20 -104.67
C VAL A 742 -49.29 19.03 -104.75
N THR A 743 -48.03 19.31 -104.46
CA THR A 743 -46.99 18.27 -104.42
C THR A 743 -46.52 17.99 -103.00
N HIS A 744 -46.82 18.86 -102.03
CA HIS A 744 -46.59 18.61 -100.61
C HIS A 744 -47.73 19.14 -99.73
N VAL A 745 -48.03 18.41 -98.66
CA VAL A 745 -48.90 18.85 -97.56
C VAL A 745 -48.03 19.08 -96.32
N ARG A 746 -48.18 20.23 -95.67
CA ARG A 746 -47.40 20.63 -94.51
C ARG A 746 -48.30 20.98 -93.33
N TRP A 747 -48.14 20.26 -92.23
CA TRP A 747 -48.78 20.52 -90.94
C TRP A 747 -47.79 21.18 -90.00
N THR A 748 -48.05 22.42 -89.61
CA THR A 748 -47.23 23.18 -88.64
C THR A 748 -47.92 23.18 -87.29
N PHE A 749 -47.27 22.62 -86.28
CA PHE A 749 -47.83 22.48 -84.93
C PHE A 749 -47.34 23.56 -83.99
N SER A 750 -48.24 24.09 -83.16
CA SER A 750 -47.90 24.95 -82.03
C SER A 750 -48.52 24.42 -80.73
N GLY A 751 -47.87 24.69 -79.59
CA GLY A 751 -48.12 24.02 -78.32
C GLY A 751 -47.06 22.95 -78.00
N ASN A 752 -47.29 22.18 -76.93
CA ASN A 752 -46.34 21.19 -76.40
C ASN A 752 -46.92 19.77 -76.49
N LEU A 753 -46.27 18.91 -77.27
CA LEU A 753 -46.56 17.48 -77.30
C LEU A 753 -45.83 16.78 -76.14
N SER A 754 -46.58 16.17 -75.23
CA SER A 754 -46.02 15.41 -74.09
C SER A 754 -45.13 14.28 -74.59
N GLN A 755 -44.18 13.84 -73.77
CA GLN A 755 -43.44 12.60 -73.95
C GLN A 755 -44.18 11.39 -73.35
N THR A 756 -45.14 11.62 -72.45
CA THR A 756 -45.93 10.59 -71.78
C THR A 756 -47.38 10.51 -72.27
N PRO A 757 -47.97 9.29 -72.40
CA PRO A 757 -49.39 9.10 -72.73
C PRO A 757 -50.33 9.74 -71.68
N PRO A 758 -51.57 10.10 -72.07
CA PRO A 758 -52.16 9.98 -73.41
C PRO A 758 -51.79 11.12 -74.36
N ASN A 759 -51.12 12.17 -73.86
CA ASN A 759 -50.90 13.42 -74.59
C ASN A 759 -49.63 13.43 -75.44
N ASN A 760 -49.05 12.26 -75.74
CA ASN A 760 -47.78 12.13 -76.46
C ASN A 760 -47.90 11.74 -77.93
N SER A 761 -49.12 11.56 -78.45
CA SER A 761 -49.32 11.16 -79.83
C SER A 761 -50.53 11.84 -80.46
N GLY A 762 -50.49 11.95 -81.78
CA GLY A 762 -51.58 12.42 -82.61
C GLY A 762 -51.46 11.86 -84.02
N SER A 763 -52.34 12.27 -84.92
CA SER A 763 -52.24 11.90 -86.33
C SER A 763 -52.60 13.04 -87.27
N VAL A 764 -52.03 12.99 -88.46
CA VAL A 764 -52.44 13.80 -89.62
C VAL A 764 -52.88 12.89 -90.74
N SER A 765 -53.75 13.38 -91.62
CA SER A 765 -54.23 12.59 -92.74
C SER A 765 -54.33 13.43 -94.00
N LEU A 766 -54.22 12.76 -95.14
CA LEU A 766 -54.37 13.35 -96.47
C LEU A 766 -55.00 12.31 -97.40
N THR A 767 -55.78 12.76 -98.39
CA THR A 767 -56.39 11.88 -99.40
C THR A 767 -55.93 12.29 -100.78
N VAL A 768 -55.61 11.32 -101.62
CA VAL A 768 -55.25 11.51 -103.03
C VAL A 768 -56.08 10.60 -103.92
N ARG A 769 -56.24 10.96 -105.19
CA ARG A 769 -56.92 10.15 -106.19
C ARG A 769 -55.93 9.64 -107.22
N ILE A 770 -55.94 8.34 -107.51
CA ILE A 770 -55.09 7.72 -108.53
C ILE A 770 -55.53 8.25 -109.91
N ARG A 771 -54.57 8.71 -110.72
CA ARG A 771 -54.85 9.15 -112.10
C ARG A 771 -55.12 7.99 -113.05
#